data_AF-A0A0R3TSK9-F1
#
_entry.id   AF-A0A0R3TSK9-F1
#
_cell.length_a   1.000
_cell.length_b   1.000
_cell.length_c   1.000
_cell.angle_alpha   90.00
_cell.angle_beta   90.00
_cell.angle_gamma   90.00
#
_symmetry.space_group_name_H-M   'P 1'
#
loop_
_entity.id
_entity.type
_entity.pdbx_description
1 polymer ?
#
loop_
_entity_poly.entity_id
_entity_poly.type
_entity_poly.pdbx_seq_one_letter_code
_entity_poly.pdbx_strand_id
1 'polypeptide(L)'
;MTDLFTIAEENLPFEENLLKNPYSVKAWLRYVQFQKSSSPQILYLTYERALKQLPGSYKLWYNYLKLRRLHARRMCPGTLIYEETNSAHERALVTMHKMPRIWTDYLQFLMFQGYVTLARRTFDRALKALPITQHERVWRLYLKFADKNGAEINETCSRIYRRYIKYAPDDVERYINFLIRHEKVNEASVLLAKVINEENFISREGKSKFQLWQVLCDLLVKNPTQIVSLDADAIIRQGISRYTDQVGILWTSLADFYIRAGNVSRARDVYAEAISTVITVRDFSQTFDAYAEFEQSLTKARMDAIANMSNVTETDEMEVELGLARLESLMEQRPLLLNSVLLRQNPHNVSDWLQRVQLLESQGPRKQIEAFMEGISSLDPAKATAGRPSTLWIELARLYEKHNQMDDARMVLKKATGVAFIHVEDLASIWCEWAEMEIRHGEVEAALTLLAKAVTPAASHKVDYYDRTEPVQNRLHKSLRLWTLYTDLEESFGTFQTTKAAYDRMIDYRIATPQIIMNYGLFLEEHNYFEDAFKAYEKGVAIFRWPNVFDIWATYLTNFMERYGGSKLERTRDLFEQCLEKCPSKYAKQLYLLYAKLEEEHGLARRAIKIYERATEAVEPEERFAMFNIYIQRIADLHGVTHTRAAYEQAIERLPEKHARQMCIRFADLERKLGEVDRARAVYAYAAQMSTN
;
A
#
# COMPACT_ATOMS: atom_id res chain seq x y z
N MET A 1 -91.35 18.57 -8.66
CA MET A 1 -91.21 17.35 -7.84
C MET A 1 -90.11 17.57 -6.80
N THR A 2 -90.31 18.17 -5.61
CA THR A 2 -91.54 18.52 -4.88
C THR A 2 -92.57 17.40 -4.88
N ASP A 3 -92.36 16.40 -4.02
CA ASP A 3 -93.38 15.91 -3.08
C ASP A 3 -92.78 14.85 -2.15
N LEU A 4 -93.49 14.56 -1.05
CA LEU A 4 -93.17 13.57 -0.01
C LEU A 4 -91.95 13.88 0.89
N PHE A 5 -92.01 15.03 1.56
CA PHE A 5 -91.50 15.16 2.92
C PHE A 5 -92.64 14.84 3.92
N THR A 6 -92.75 13.59 4.37
CA THR A 6 -93.41 13.31 5.65
C THR A 6 -92.41 13.64 6.76
N ILE A 7 -92.44 14.88 7.22
CA ILE A 7 -91.68 15.32 8.38
C ILE A 7 -92.32 14.65 9.59
N ALA A 8 -91.75 13.52 10.05
CA ALA A 8 -92.15 12.94 11.33
C ALA A 8 -91.94 13.98 12.45
N GLU A 9 -92.88 14.07 13.40
CA GLU A 9 -92.96 15.15 14.39
C GLU A 9 -91.65 15.37 15.16
N GLU A 10 -90.86 14.31 15.37
CA GLU A 10 -89.53 14.34 16.00
C GLU A 10 -88.49 15.23 15.27
N ASN A 11 -88.73 15.56 13.98
CA ASN A 11 -87.84 16.41 13.19
C ASN A 11 -88.15 17.91 13.34
N LEU A 12 -89.35 18.30 13.76
CA LEU A 12 -89.77 19.71 13.89
C LEU A 12 -88.81 20.56 14.74
N PRO A 13 -88.36 20.10 15.94
CA PRO A 13 -87.41 20.86 16.75
C PRO A 13 -86.06 21.09 16.06
N PHE A 14 -85.65 20.19 15.15
CA PHE A 14 -84.44 20.38 14.36
C PHE A 14 -84.68 21.31 13.17
N GLU A 15 -85.80 21.18 12.45
CA GLU A 15 -86.14 22.07 11.34
C GLU A 15 -86.35 23.52 11.79
N GLU A 16 -86.98 23.77 12.94
CA GLU A 16 -87.04 25.11 13.54
C GLU A 16 -85.65 25.68 13.87
N ASN A 17 -84.76 24.87 14.45
CA ASN A 17 -83.40 25.28 14.77
C ASN A 17 -82.56 25.54 13.50
N LEU A 18 -82.88 24.89 12.40
CA LEU A 18 -82.27 25.11 11.08
C LEU A 18 -82.83 26.34 10.37
N LEU A 19 -84.13 26.64 10.53
CA LEU A 19 -84.72 27.91 10.08
C LEU A 19 -84.14 29.10 10.86
N LYS A 20 -83.94 28.95 12.18
CA LYS A 20 -83.33 29.97 13.05
C LYS A 20 -81.82 30.14 12.81
N ASN A 21 -81.10 29.08 12.41
CA ASN A 21 -79.65 29.12 12.16
C ASN A 21 -79.21 28.36 10.88
N PRO A 22 -79.59 28.82 9.66
CA PRO A 22 -79.33 28.10 8.41
C PRO A 22 -77.83 27.82 8.17
N TYR A 23 -76.98 28.76 8.57
CA TYR A 23 -75.53 28.70 8.33
C TYR A 23 -74.74 27.93 9.42
N SER A 24 -75.41 27.36 10.44
CA SER A 24 -74.72 26.68 11.54
C SER A 24 -74.40 25.22 11.21
N VAL A 25 -73.14 24.94 10.89
CA VAL A 25 -72.62 23.56 10.69
C VAL A 25 -72.90 22.65 11.90
N LYS A 26 -72.96 23.20 13.13
CA LYS A 26 -73.28 22.43 14.35
C LYS A 26 -74.75 21.97 14.39
N ALA A 27 -75.70 22.80 13.94
CA ALA A 27 -77.11 22.44 13.88
C ALA A 27 -77.35 21.34 12.85
N TRP A 28 -76.80 21.51 11.64
CA TRP A 28 -76.82 20.49 10.59
C TRP A 28 -76.18 19.16 11.02
N LEU A 29 -75.04 19.18 11.72
CA LEU A 29 -74.42 17.95 12.23
C LEU A 29 -75.24 17.24 13.30
N ARG A 30 -75.97 17.96 14.16
CA ARG A 30 -76.89 17.36 15.15
C ARG A 30 -78.10 16.73 14.47
N TYR A 31 -78.71 17.42 13.51
CA TYR A 31 -79.81 16.87 12.72
C TYR A 31 -79.40 15.60 11.96
N VAL A 32 -78.23 15.64 11.31
CA VAL A 32 -77.60 14.48 10.67
C VAL A 32 -77.29 13.34 11.65
N GLN A 33 -76.91 13.63 12.90
CA GLN A 33 -76.67 12.60 13.92
C GLN A 33 -77.98 11.91 14.35
N PHE A 34 -79.05 12.68 14.55
CA PHE A 34 -80.38 12.16 14.84
C PHE A 34 -80.89 11.25 13.71
N GLN A 35 -80.80 11.73 12.47
CA GLN A 35 -81.21 11.02 11.26
C GLN A 35 -80.41 9.74 10.94
N LYS A 36 -79.33 9.39 11.67
CA LYS A 36 -78.53 8.17 11.41
C LYS A 36 -79.29 6.86 11.60
N SER A 37 -80.38 6.87 12.38
CA SER A 37 -81.29 5.73 12.55
C SER A 37 -82.29 5.59 11.39
N SER A 38 -82.48 6.63 10.58
CA SER A 38 -83.45 6.70 9.48
C SER A 38 -82.92 6.05 8.19
N SER A 39 -83.80 5.89 7.19
CA SER A 39 -83.43 5.22 5.94
C SER A 39 -82.34 5.99 5.15
N PRO A 40 -81.46 5.29 4.40
CA PRO A 40 -80.35 5.93 3.68
C PRO A 40 -80.76 7.04 2.70
N GLN A 41 -81.97 6.97 2.13
CA GLN A 41 -82.50 7.99 1.21
C GLN A 41 -82.82 9.30 1.94
N ILE A 42 -83.46 9.24 3.11
CA ILE A 42 -83.79 10.44 3.91
C ILE A 42 -82.49 11.06 4.45
N LEU A 43 -81.52 10.22 4.84
CA LEU A 43 -80.16 10.66 5.16
C LEU A 43 -79.52 11.42 3.99
N TYR A 44 -79.56 10.89 2.75
CA TYR A 44 -79.03 11.62 1.61
C TYR A 44 -79.75 12.95 1.38
N LEU A 45 -81.08 12.98 1.48
CA LEU A 45 -81.88 14.19 1.28
C LEU A 45 -81.59 15.28 2.33
N THR A 46 -81.36 14.90 3.60
CA THR A 46 -80.96 15.85 4.65
C THR A 46 -79.55 16.38 4.44
N TYR A 47 -78.58 15.55 4.01
CA TYR A 47 -77.27 16.04 3.56
C TYR A 47 -77.38 16.96 2.34
N GLU A 48 -78.25 16.70 1.36
CA GLU A 48 -78.40 17.56 0.19
C GLU A 48 -79.08 18.89 0.51
N ARG A 49 -80.03 18.92 1.45
CA ARG A 49 -80.54 20.19 2.02
C ARG A 49 -79.42 20.96 2.74
N ALA A 50 -78.62 20.29 3.55
CA ALA A 50 -77.49 20.90 4.25
C ALA A 50 -76.41 21.47 3.31
N LEU A 51 -76.06 20.73 2.25
CA LEU A 51 -75.02 21.11 1.29
C LEU A 51 -75.47 22.19 0.29
N LYS A 52 -76.78 22.31 0.02
CA LYS A 52 -77.35 23.47 -0.71
C LYS A 52 -77.17 24.78 0.07
N GLN A 53 -77.27 24.74 1.41
CA GLN A 53 -77.10 25.94 2.25
C GLN A 53 -75.64 26.20 2.63
N LEU A 54 -74.82 25.16 2.82
CA LEU A 54 -73.42 25.27 3.25
C LEU A 54 -72.46 24.54 2.30
N PRO A 55 -72.32 25.00 1.04
CA PRO A 55 -71.49 24.34 0.02
C PRO A 55 -70.01 24.23 0.40
N GLY A 56 -69.45 25.15 1.19
CA GLY A 56 -68.04 25.14 1.64
C GLY A 56 -67.74 24.26 2.87
N SER A 57 -68.71 23.52 3.39
CA SER A 57 -68.58 22.83 4.69
C SER A 57 -67.90 21.45 4.59
N TYR A 58 -66.57 21.43 4.76
CA TYR A 58 -65.76 20.20 4.69
C TYR A 58 -66.31 19.02 5.51
N LYS A 59 -66.78 19.26 6.74
CA LYS A 59 -67.26 18.20 7.64
C LYS A 59 -68.54 17.52 7.13
N LEU A 60 -69.44 18.27 6.51
CA LEU A 60 -70.68 17.71 5.94
C LEU A 60 -70.37 16.95 4.65
N TRP A 61 -69.59 17.53 3.74
CA TRP A 61 -69.11 16.85 2.54
C TRP A 61 -68.37 15.54 2.86
N TYR A 62 -67.41 15.56 3.79
CA TYR A 62 -66.64 14.37 4.15
C TYR A 62 -67.52 13.23 4.70
N ASN A 63 -68.46 13.57 5.60
CA ASN A 63 -69.37 12.57 6.17
C ASN A 63 -70.36 12.02 5.12
N TYR A 64 -70.91 12.89 4.27
CA TYR A 64 -71.80 12.51 3.17
C TYR A 64 -71.11 11.56 2.19
N LEU A 65 -69.92 11.91 1.72
CA LEU A 65 -69.13 11.08 0.80
C LEU A 65 -68.62 9.78 1.46
N LYS A 66 -68.35 9.78 2.76
CA LYS A 66 -68.02 8.55 3.51
C LYS A 66 -69.21 7.59 3.56
N LEU A 67 -70.41 8.08 3.84
CA LEU A 67 -71.64 7.27 3.86
C LEU A 67 -71.96 6.73 2.46
N ARG A 68 -72.02 7.61 1.44
CA ARG A 68 -72.25 7.22 0.05
C ARG A 68 -71.26 6.13 -0.43
N ARG A 69 -69.96 6.24 -0.10
CA ARG A 69 -68.97 5.19 -0.41
C ARG A 69 -69.20 3.88 0.35
N LEU A 70 -69.64 3.93 1.61
CA LEU A 70 -69.92 2.73 2.40
C LEU A 70 -71.15 1.98 1.87
N HIS A 71 -72.17 2.70 1.39
CA HIS A 71 -73.31 2.10 0.70
C HIS A 71 -72.94 1.57 -0.69
N ALA A 72 -72.16 2.31 -1.48
CA ALA A 72 -71.69 1.84 -2.79
C ALA A 72 -70.88 0.53 -2.68
N ARG A 73 -69.96 0.43 -1.71
CA ARG A 73 -69.16 -0.79 -1.44
C ARG A 73 -69.98 -2.04 -1.08
N ARG A 74 -71.25 -1.90 -0.69
CA ARG A 74 -72.16 -3.03 -0.41
C ARG A 74 -72.90 -3.53 -1.65
N MET A 75 -72.77 -2.84 -2.78
CA MET A 75 -73.46 -3.13 -4.04
C MET A 75 -72.46 -3.44 -5.15
N CYS A 76 -72.90 -4.22 -6.15
CA CYS A 76 -72.10 -4.58 -7.31
C CYS A 76 -71.59 -3.34 -8.06
N PRO A 77 -70.32 -3.32 -8.54
CA PRO A 77 -69.80 -2.27 -9.39
C PRO A 77 -70.69 -2.04 -10.63
N GLY A 78 -70.89 -0.78 -11.01
CA GLY A 78 -71.70 -0.39 -12.17
C GLY A 78 -73.20 -0.12 -11.89
N THR A 79 -73.67 -0.28 -10.66
CA THR A 79 -75.02 0.17 -10.26
C THR A 79 -75.13 1.70 -10.24
N LEU A 80 -76.32 2.26 -10.50
CA LEU A 80 -76.62 3.72 -10.52
C LEU A 80 -76.06 4.48 -9.30
N ILE A 81 -76.01 3.82 -8.13
CA ILE A 81 -75.42 4.36 -6.90
C ILE A 81 -73.96 4.78 -7.12
N TYR A 82 -73.16 4.02 -7.89
CA TYR A 82 -71.79 4.40 -8.23
C TYR A 82 -71.73 5.68 -9.05
N GLU A 83 -72.62 5.85 -10.05
CA GLU A 83 -72.70 7.08 -10.85
C GLU A 83 -73.14 8.29 -10.02
N GLU A 84 -74.14 8.13 -9.16
CA GLU A 84 -74.55 9.18 -8.22
C GLU A 84 -73.43 9.52 -7.23
N THR A 85 -72.69 8.52 -6.72
CA THR A 85 -71.55 8.79 -5.83
C THR A 85 -70.40 9.47 -6.57
N ASN A 86 -70.13 9.13 -7.83
CA ASN A 86 -69.18 9.85 -8.67
C ASN A 86 -69.62 11.31 -8.84
N SER A 87 -70.89 11.53 -9.19
CA SER A 87 -71.52 12.86 -9.32
C SER A 87 -71.50 13.66 -8.01
N ALA A 88 -71.65 13.00 -6.86
CA ALA A 88 -71.52 13.62 -5.54
C ALA A 88 -70.07 14.04 -5.24
N HIS A 89 -69.07 13.25 -5.63
CA HIS A 89 -67.66 13.66 -5.52
C HIS A 89 -67.36 14.82 -6.49
N GLU A 90 -67.85 14.81 -7.73
CA GLU A 90 -67.65 15.92 -8.65
C GLU A 90 -68.26 17.24 -8.13
N ARG A 91 -69.49 17.21 -7.58
CA ARG A 91 -70.10 18.37 -6.89
C ARG A 91 -69.26 18.84 -5.69
N ALA A 92 -68.72 17.92 -4.90
CA ALA A 92 -67.84 18.25 -3.78
C ALA A 92 -66.54 18.93 -4.27
N LEU A 93 -66.01 18.49 -5.40
CA LEU A 93 -64.76 19.01 -5.95
C LEU A 93 -64.92 20.41 -6.58
N VAL A 94 -66.09 20.81 -7.07
CA VAL A 94 -66.36 22.19 -7.50
C VAL A 94 -66.14 23.19 -6.36
N THR A 95 -66.54 22.82 -5.14
CA THR A 95 -66.48 23.71 -3.96
C THR A 95 -65.22 23.51 -3.12
N MET A 96 -64.71 22.28 -3.04
CA MET A 96 -63.61 21.89 -2.13
C MET A 96 -62.34 21.44 -2.87
N HIS A 97 -62.08 21.94 -4.08
CA HIS A 97 -60.95 21.51 -4.93
C HIS A 97 -59.56 21.55 -4.25
N LYS A 98 -59.36 22.43 -3.26
CA LYS A 98 -58.09 22.59 -2.52
C LYS A 98 -57.82 21.50 -1.47
N MET A 99 -58.76 20.61 -1.16
CA MET A 99 -58.66 19.64 -0.06
C MET A 99 -58.15 18.26 -0.51
N PRO A 100 -56.92 17.83 -0.15
CA PRO A 100 -56.33 16.58 -0.66
C PRO A 100 -57.12 15.32 -0.30
N ARG A 101 -57.74 15.27 0.88
CA ARG A 101 -58.39 14.04 1.38
C ARG A 101 -59.59 13.62 0.54
N ILE A 102 -60.36 14.58 0.00
CA ILE A 102 -61.50 14.30 -0.88
C ILE A 102 -61.01 13.72 -2.21
N TRP A 103 -59.91 14.27 -2.76
CA TRP A 103 -59.24 13.71 -3.93
C TRP A 103 -58.73 12.29 -3.67
N THR A 104 -57.96 12.04 -2.61
CA THR A 104 -57.45 10.68 -2.33
C THR A 104 -58.57 9.66 -2.13
N ASP A 105 -59.66 10.09 -1.49
CA ASP A 105 -60.86 9.26 -1.25
C ASP A 105 -61.61 8.92 -2.54
N TYR A 106 -61.72 9.89 -3.47
CA TYR A 106 -62.34 9.72 -4.78
C TYR A 106 -61.48 8.86 -5.71
N LEU A 107 -60.16 9.11 -5.74
CA LEU A 107 -59.21 8.36 -6.56
C LEU A 107 -59.14 6.88 -6.14
N GLN A 108 -59.14 6.58 -4.84
CA GLN A 108 -59.25 5.19 -4.36
C GLN A 108 -60.56 4.52 -4.76
N PHE A 109 -61.65 5.28 -4.85
CA PHE A 109 -62.96 4.77 -5.25
C PHE A 109 -63.02 4.50 -6.77
N LEU A 110 -62.45 5.37 -7.59
CA LEU A 110 -62.30 5.13 -9.04
C LEU A 110 -61.34 3.97 -9.35
N MET A 111 -60.27 3.80 -8.57
CA MET A 111 -59.39 2.62 -8.67
C MET A 111 -60.12 1.30 -8.37
N PHE A 112 -61.20 1.32 -7.58
CA PHE A 112 -62.05 0.15 -7.34
C PHE A 112 -63.04 -0.10 -8.49
N GLN A 113 -63.45 0.94 -9.23
CA GLN A 113 -64.35 0.82 -10.37
C GLN A 113 -63.66 0.33 -11.66
N GLY A 114 -62.33 0.41 -11.74
CA GLY A 114 -61.56 -0.08 -12.90
C GLY A 114 -61.57 0.84 -14.14
N TYR A 115 -62.33 1.94 -14.17
CA TYR A 115 -62.40 2.86 -15.32
C TYR A 115 -61.09 3.63 -15.53
N VAL A 116 -60.16 3.04 -16.29
CA VAL A 116 -58.77 3.51 -16.47
C VAL A 116 -58.69 4.94 -16.99
N THR A 117 -59.52 5.30 -17.98
CA THR A 117 -59.52 6.64 -18.62
C THR A 117 -60.07 7.73 -17.70
N LEU A 118 -61.13 7.43 -16.95
CA LEU A 118 -61.73 8.34 -15.96
C LEU A 118 -60.80 8.53 -14.76
N ALA A 119 -60.20 7.44 -14.26
CA ALA A 119 -59.16 7.50 -13.24
C ALA A 119 -57.99 8.39 -13.69
N ARG A 120 -57.42 8.16 -14.89
CA ARG A 120 -56.32 9.00 -15.41
C ARG A 120 -56.69 10.49 -15.48
N ARG A 121 -57.85 10.82 -16.05
CA ARG A 121 -58.34 12.22 -16.16
C ARG A 121 -58.56 12.88 -14.78
N THR A 122 -58.99 12.11 -13.78
CA THR A 122 -59.22 12.63 -12.42
C THR A 122 -57.93 12.73 -11.61
N PHE A 123 -56.95 11.84 -11.78
CA PHE A 123 -55.58 12.03 -11.30
C PHE A 123 -54.95 13.31 -11.90
N ASP A 124 -55.13 13.53 -13.22
CA ASP A 124 -54.67 14.73 -13.91
C ASP A 124 -55.32 16.02 -13.35
N ARG A 125 -56.62 15.99 -13.04
CA ARG A 125 -57.34 17.10 -12.38
C ARG A 125 -56.88 17.31 -10.93
N ALA A 126 -56.64 16.24 -10.17
CA ALA A 126 -56.16 16.33 -8.79
C ALA A 126 -54.78 17.01 -8.70
N LEU A 127 -53.85 16.63 -9.57
CA LEU A 127 -52.51 17.22 -9.63
C LEU A 127 -52.52 18.70 -10.09
N LYS A 128 -53.53 19.12 -10.86
CA LYS A 128 -53.75 20.55 -11.21
C LYS A 128 -54.38 21.36 -10.07
N ALA A 129 -55.25 20.73 -9.27
CA ALA A 129 -56.03 21.41 -8.24
C ALA A 129 -55.31 21.56 -6.88
N LEU A 130 -54.33 20.69 -6.60
CA LEU A 130 -53.63 20.62 -5.32
C LEU A 130 -52.24 21.29 -5.35
N PRO A 131 -51.80 21.92 -4.24
CA PRO A 131 -50.43 22.42 -4.10
C PRO A 131 -49.39 21.30 -4.13
N ILE A 132 -48.17 21.63 -4.58
CA ILE A 132 -47.06 20.69 -4.82
C ILE A 132 -46.68 19.85 -3.57
N THR A 133 -46.83 20.42 -2.37
CA THR A 133 -46.57 19.75 -1.08
C THR A 133 -47.52 18.58 -0.79
N GLN A 134 -48.64 18.47 -1.49
CA GLN A 134 -49.62 17.39 -1.32
C GLN A 134 -49.61 16.38 -2.48
N HIS A 135 -48.80 16.62 -3.53
CA HIS A 135 -48.71 15.75 -4.70
C HIS A 135 -48.18 14.36 -4.33
N GLU A 136 -47.26 14.24 -3.37
CA GLU A 136 -46.73 12.95 -2.92
C GLU A 136 -47.83 11.94 -2.53
N ARG A 137 -48.89 12.41 -1.84
CA ARG A 137 -50.03 11.55 -1.45
C ARG A 137 -50.85 11.06 -2.64
N VAL A 138 -50.93 11.86 -3.70
CA VAL A 138 -51.60 11.51 -4.96
C VAL A 138 -50.72 10.55 -5.77
N TRP A 139 -49.42 10.84 -5.88
CA TRP A 139 -48.45 9.98 -6.58
C TRP A 139 -48.35 8.59 -5.96
N ARG A 140 -48.33 8.45 -4.63
CA ARG A 140 -48.37 7.14 -3.96
C ARG A 140 -49.60 6.28 -4.33
N LEU A 141 -50.73 6.90 -4.72
CA LEU A 141 -51.91 6.19 -5.23
C LEU A 141 -51.82 5.96 -6.75
N TYR A 142 -51.26 6.92 -7.49
CA TYR A 142 -51.14 6.85 -8.94
C TYR A 142 -50.09 5.83 -9.41
N LEU A 143 -49.01 5.64 -8.64
CA LEU A 143 -48.05 4.56 -8.82
C LEU A 143 -48.72 3.20 -8.59
N LYS A 144 -49.45 3.03 -7.48
CA LYS A 144 -50.25 1.80 -7.22
C LYS A 144 -51.33 1.52 -8.26
N PHE A 145 -51.75 2.54 -9.02
CA PHE A 145 -52.62 2.39 -10.17
C PHE A 145 -51.83 1.95 -11.41
N ALA A 146 -50.68 2.57 -11.70
CA ALA A 146 -49.78 2.16 -12.78
C ALA A 146 -49.29 0.70 -12.61
N ASP A 147 -48.92 0.30 -11.40
CA ASP A 147 -48.50 -1.08 -11.07
C ASP A 147 -49.62 -2.10 -11.32
N LYS A 148 -50.87 -1.77 -10.97
CA LYS A 148 -52.04 -2.66 -11.15
C LYS A 148 -52.52 -2.76 -12.59
N ASN A 149 -52.36 -1.69 -13.37
CA ASN A 149 -52.81 -1.59 -14.75
C ASN A 149 -51.67 -1.83 -15.76
N GLY A 150 -50.48 -2.21 -15.30
CA GLY A 150 -49.28 -2.40 -16.13
C GLY A 150 -49.35 -3.55 -17.14
N ALA A 151 -50.31 -4.47 -17.01
CA ALA A 151 -50.44 -5.63 -17.91
C ALA A 151 -50.91 -5.26 -19.33
N GLU A 152 -51.74 -4.22 -19.51
CA GLU A 152 -52.46 -4.01 -20.78
C GLU A 152 -52.25 -2.63 -21.45
N ILE A 153 -51.63 -1.63 -20.78
CA ILE A 153 -51.43 -0.30 -21.41
C ILE A 153 -50.02 0.27 -21.18
N ASN A 154 -49.08 -0.34 -21.91
CA ASN A 154 -47.64 -0.05 -21.86
C ASN A 154 -47.24 1.41 -22.18
N GLU A 155 -48.05 2.18 -22.91
CA GLU A 155 -47.75 3.59 -23.16
C GLU A 155 -48.23 4.53 -22.07
N THR A 156 -49.43 4.31 -21.50
CA THR A 156 -49.97 5.24 -20.51
C THR A 156 -49.18 5.16 -19.21
N CYS A 157 -48.74 3.96 -18.81
CA CYS A 157 -47.89 3.79 -17.64
C CYS A 157 -46.52 4.47 -17.86
N SER A 158 -45.86 4.26 -19.00
CA SER A 158 -44.63 5.02 -19.34
C SER A 158 -44.83 6.54 -19.31
N ARG A 159 -45.95 7.08 -19.81
CA ARG A 159 -46.25 8.52 -19.73
C ARG A 159 -46.48 9.01 -18.29
N ILE A 160 -47.09 8.19 -17.43
CA ILE A 160 -47.30 8.48 -16.00
C ILE A 160 -45.95 8.56 -15.29
N TYR A 161 -45.09 7.56 -15.46
CA TYR A 161 -43.75 7.55 -14.85
C TYR A 161 -42.85 8.66 -15.41
N ARG A 162 -42.84 8.92 -16.73
CA ARG A 162 -42.11 10.07 -17.32
C ARG A 162 -42.56 11.42 -16.74
N ARG A 163 -43.82 11.56 -16.31
CA ARG A 163 -44.29 12.75 -15.58
C ARG A 163 -43.92 12.72 -14.09
N TYR A 164 -43.82 11.54 -13.49
CA TYR A 164 -43.36 11.37 -12.11
C TYR A 164 -41.90 11.78 -11.94
N ILE A 165 -41.03 11.42 -12.89
CA ILE A 165 -39.60 11.82 -12.91
C ILE A 165 -39.45 13.35 -12.91
N LYS A 166 -40.32 14.07 -13.61
CA LYS A 166 -40.35 15.55 -13.59
C LYS A 166 -40.77 16.16 -12.23
N TYR A 167 -41.35 15.36 -11.34
CA TYR A 167 -41.75 15.78 -9.99
C TYR A 167 -40.75 15.33 -8.93
N ALA A 168 -40.21 14.12 -9.05
CA ALA A 168 -39.21 13.54 -8.17
C ALA A 168 -38.13 12.82 -9.01
N PRO A 169 -37.01 13.49 -9.35
CA PRO A 169 -35.87 12.87 -10.01
C PRO A 169 -35.31 11.69 -9.20
N ASP A 170 -35.34 11.76 -7.87
CA ASP A 170 -34.74 10.79 -6.94
C ASP A 170 -35.35 9.37 -7.02
N ASP A 171 -36.59 9.23 -7.52
CA ASP A 171 -37.33 7.95 -7.56
C ASP A 171 -37.22 7.22 -8.91
N VAL A 172 -36.31 7.62 -9.82
CA VAL A 172 -36.14 7.01 -11.16
C VAL A 172 -35.84 5.50 -11.09
N GLU A 173 -35.18 5.02 -10.04
CA GLU A 173 -34.91 3.59 -9.78
C GLU A 173 -36.19 2.74 -9.81
N ARG A 174 -37.32 3.27 -9.31
CA ARG A 174 -38.61 2.55 -9.33
C ARG A 174 -39.18 2.43 -10.73
N TYR A 175 -38.94 3.42 -11.59
CA TYR A 175 -39.35 3.33 -13.00
C TYR A 175 -38.46 2.35 -13.78
N ILE A 176 -37.16 2.33 -13.50
CA ILE A 176 -36.23 1.33 -14.07
C ILE A 176 -36.69 -0.08 -13.66
N ASN A 177 -36.94 -0.33 -12.37
CA ASN A 177 -37.45 -1.61 -11.88
C ASN A 177 -38.81 -2.00 -12.51
N PHE A 178 -39.70 -1.02 -12.75
CA PHE A 178 -40.96 -1.24 -13.48
C PHE A 178 -40.71 -1.62 -14.95
N LEU A 179 -39.83 -0.92 -15.66
CA LEU A 179 -39.50 -1.22 -17.06
C LEU A 179 -38.83 -2.59 -17.24
N ILE A 180 -37.97 -3.00 -16.30
CA ILE A 180 -37.35 -4.34 -16.29
C ILE A 180 -38.43 -5.42 -16.13
N ARG A 181 -39.39 -5.24 -15.22
CA ARG A 181 -40.52 -6.18 -15.02
C ARG A 181 -41.46 -6.29 -16.23
N HIS A 182 -41.47 -5.29 -17.11
CA HIS A 182 -42.29 -5.24 -18.31
C HIS A 182 -41.46 -5.40 -19.59
N GLU A 183 -40.25 -5.96 -19.49
CA GLU A 183 -39.34 -6.30 -20.61
C GLU A 183 -39.00 -5.12 -21.56
N LYS A 184 -39.24 -3.87 -21.13
CA LYS A 184 -38.90 -2.66 -21.88
C LYS A 184 -37.44 -2.25 -21.66
N VAL A 185 -36.52 -3.17 -21.97
CA VAL A 185 -35.09 -3.03 -21.68
C VAL A 185 -34.48 -1.78 -22.33
N ASN A 186 -34.90 -1.42 -23.54
CA ASN A 186 -34.39 -0.24 -24.26
C ASN A 186 -34.75 1.09 -23.61
N GLU A 187 -35.98 1.23 -23.09
CA GLU A 187 -36.35 2.43 -22.33
C GLU A 187 -35.56 2.47 -21.01
N ALA A 188 -35.38 1.32 -20.35
CA ALA A 188 -34.64 1.22 -19.09
C ALA A 188 -33.16 1.59 -19.25
N SER A 189 -32.47 1.08 -20.28
CA SER A 189 -31.05 1.34 -20.52
C SER A 189 -30.78 2.79 -20.90
N VAL A 190 -31.64 3.42 -21.72
CA VAL A 190 -31.53 4.86 -22.06
C VAL A 190 -31.76 5.75 -20.83
N LEU A 191 -32.63 5.34 -19.90
CA LEU A 191 -32.87 6.09 -18.66
C LEU A 191 -31.74 5.90 -17.66
N LEU A 192 -31.24 4.67 -17.48
CA LEU A 192 -30.04 4.39 -16.70
C LEU A 192 -28.84 5.21 -17.19
N ALA A 193 -28.56 5.20 -18.49
CA ALA A 193 -27.46 5.97 -19.09
C ALA A 193 -27.59 7.49 -18.86
N LYS A 194 -28.81 8.03 -18.81
CA LYS A 194 -29.05 9.44 -18.44
C LYS A 194 -28.82 9.68 -16.95
N VAL A 195 -29.38 8.85 -16.08
CA VAL A 195 -29.21 8.93 -14.62
C VAL A 195 -27.74 8.86 -14.21
N ILE A 196 -26.94 8.01 -14.87
CA ILE A 196 -25.51 7.88 -14.59
C ILE A 196 -24.74 9.14 -15.02
N ASN A 197 -25.09 9.74 -16.15
CA ASN A 197 -24.45 10.95 -16.64
C ASN A 197 -24.90 12.23 -15.92
N GLU A 198 -25.98 12.18 -15.13
CA GLU A 198 -26.38 13.27 -14.24
C GLU A 198 -25.57 13.24 -12.93
N GLU A 199 -24.63 14.19 -12.78
CA GLU A 199 -23.73 14.25 -11.63
C GLU A 199 -24.48 14.39 -10.28
N ASN A 200 -25.64 15.04 -10.29
CA ASN A 200 -26.44 15.36 -9.11
C ASN A 200 -27.34 14.21 -8.61
N PHE A 201 -27.39 13.05 -9.27
CA PHE A 201 -28.30 11.97 -8.86
C PHE A 201 -27.84 11.28 -7.56
N ILE A 202 -28.74 11.25 -6.57
CA ILE A 202 -28.59 10.52 -5.31
C ILE A 202 -29.71 9.48 -5.22
N SER A 203 -29.35 8.19 -5.29
CA SER A 203 -30.27 7.06 -5.19
C SER A 203 -31.01 7.05 -3.86
N ARG A 204 -32.36 7.01 -3.89
CA ARG A 204 -33.16 6.86 -2.67
C ARG A 204 -33.02 5.47 -2.04
N GLU A 205 -32.63 4.46 -2.82
CA GLU A 205 -32.27 3.12 -2.31
C GLU A 205 -30.80 3.05 -1.80
N GLY A 206 -30.05 4.15 -1.83
CA GLY A 206 -28.66 4.21 -1.33
C GLY A 206 -27.63 3.47 -2.20
N LYS A 207 -28.03 3.01 -3.39
CA LYS A 207 -27.14 2.35 -4.36
C LYS A 207 -26.06 3.29 -4.86
N SER A 208 -24.84 2.78 -4.98
CA SER A 208 -23.74 3.54 -5.59
C SER A 208 -23.93 3.69 -7.10
N LYS A 209 -23.34 4.73 -7.70
CA LYS A 209 -23.35 4.91 -9.17
C LYS A 209 -22.72 3.71 -9.89
N PHE A 210 -21.75 3.03 -9.26
CA PHE A 210 -21.18 1.78 -9.74
C PHE A 210 -22.17 0.60 -9.69
N GLN A 211 -23.02 0.47 -8.67
CA GLN A 211 -24.06 -0.58 -8.64
C GLN A 211 -25.12 -0.35 -9.73
N LEU A 212 -25.49 0.91 -9.99
CA LEU A 212 -26.36 1.25 -11.12
C LEU A 212 -25.68 0.98 -12.48
N TRP A 213 -24.37 1.17 -12.55
CA TRP A 213 -23.56 0.80 -13.71
C TRP A 213 -23.52 -0.72 -13.93
N GLN A 214 -23.30 -1.51 -12.88
CA GLN A 214 -23.34 -2.96 -12.94
C GLN A 214 -24.72 -3.47 -13.38
N VAL A 215 -25.81 -2.90 -12.87
CA VAL A 215 -27.18 -3.21 -13.34
C VAL A 215 -27.37 -2.85 -14.82
N LEU A 216 -26.77 -1.75 -15.31
CA LEU A 216 -26.79 -1.40 -16.73
C LEU A 216 -26.01 -2.43 -17.57
N CYS A 217 -24.80 -2.82 -17.15
CA CYS A 217 -24.00 -3.86 -17.78
C CYS A 217 -24.76 -5.20 -17.84
N ASP A 218 -25.34 -5.64 -16.72
CA ASP A 218 -26.17 -6.84 -16.63
C ASP A 218 -27.34 -6.84 -17.63
N LEU A 219 -28.00 -5.70 -17.80
CA LEU A 219 -29.12 -5.55 -18.74
C LEU A 219 -28.67 -5.55 -20.21
N LEU A 220 -27.51 -4.94 -20.50
CA LEU A 220 -26.87 -4.97 -21.82
C LEU A 220 -26.45 -6.40 -22.19
N VAL A 221 -25.77 -7.09 -21.28
CA VAL A 221 -25.33 -8.49 -21.45
C VAL A 221 -26.51 -9.45 -21.61
N LYS A 222 -27.58 -9.28 -20.83
CA LYS A 222 -28.73 -10.20 -20.88
C LYS A 222 -29.55 -10.08 -22.17
N ASN A 223 -29.58 -8.91 -22.84
CA ASN A 223 -30.41 -8.69 -24.03
C ASN A 223 -29.68 -7.99 -25.21
N PRO A 224 -28.65 -8.60 -25.83
CA PRO A 224 -27.89 -7.96 -26.90
C PRO A 224 -28.73 -7.64 -28.16
N THR A 225 -29.76 -8.45 -28.46
CA THR A 225 -30.58 -8.32 -29.67
C THR A 225 -31.70 -7.29 -29.56
N GLN A 226 -32.12 -6.94 -28.34
CA GLN A 226 -33.21 -5.97 -28.15
C GLN A 226 -32.70 -4.52 -28.25
N ILE A 227 -31.46 -4.27 -27.83
CA ILE A 227 -30.91 -2.92 -27.61
C ILE A 227 -30.30 -2.37 -28.90
N VAL A 228 -31.17 -1.86 -29.78
CA VAL A 228 -30.78 -1.20 -31.04
C VAL A 228 -30.37 0.28 -30.85
N SER A 229 -30.71 0.88 -29.69
CA SER A 229 -30.60 2.33 -29.48
C SER A 229 -29.38 2.82 -28.72
N LEU A 230 -28.45 1.93 -28.32
CA LEU A 230 -27.26 2.26 -27.55
C LEU A 230 -26.10 1.34 -27.92
N ASP A 231 -24.93 1.91 -28.21
CA ASP A 231 -23.69 1.17 -28.44
C ASP A 231 -23.15 0.64 -27.10
N ALA A 232 -23.47 -0.62 -26.79
CA ALA A 232 -23.08 -1.27 -25.53
C ALA A 232 -21.56 -1.23 -25.29
N ASP A 233 -20.75 -1.40 -26.34
CA ASP A 233 -19.29 -1.34 -26.30
C ASP A 233 -18.78 0.05 -25.87
N ALA A 234 -19.26 1.12 -26.51
CA ALA A 234 -18.89 2.49 -26.16
C ALA A 234 -19.28 2.85 -24.72
N ILE A 235 -20.43 2.37 -24.25
CA ILE A 235 -20.86 2.53 -22.85
C ILE A 235 -19.88 1.80 -21.93
N ILE A 236 -19.64 0.50 -22.10
CA ILE A 236 -18.82 -0.29 -21.18
C ILE A 236 -17.36 0.22 -21.16
N ARG A 237 -16.81 0.66 -22.30
CA ARG A 237 -15.51 1.36 -22.39
C ARG A 237 -15.48 2.69 -21.64
N GLN A 238 -16.57 3.46 -21.67
CA GLN A 238 -16.73 4.65 -20.81
C GLN A 238 -16.79 4.27 -19.31
N GLY A 239 -17.30 3.07 -18.98
CA GLY A 239 -17.26 2.52 -17.63
C GLY A 239 -15.85 2.19 -17.16
N ILE A 240 -15.08 1.48 -17.99
CA ILE A 240 -13.69 1.08 -17.73
C ILE A 240 -12.80 2.31 -17.51
N SER A 241 -13.00 3.39 -18.26
CA SER A 241 -12.24 4.64 -18.09
C SER A 241 -12.69 5.49 -16.90
N ARG A 242 -13.92 5.33 -16.39
CA ARG A 242 -14.45 6.07 -15.22
C ARG A 242 -14.26 5.35 -13.89
N TYR A 243 -14.18 4.03 -13.88
CA TYR A 243 -14.13 3.20 -12.67
C TYR A 243 -12.88 2.30 -12.68
N THR A 244 -11.80 2.79 -12.08
CA THR A 244 -10.50 2.11 -11.99
C THR A 244 -10.48 0.87 -11.10
N ASP A 245 -11.45 0.73 -10.21
CA ASP A 245 -11.32 -0.13 -9.03
C ASP A 245 -11.89 -1.56 -9.21
N GLN A 246 -12.61 -1.81 -10.30
CA GLN A 246 -13.21 -3.11 -10.67
C GLN A 246 -13.25 -3.30 -12.19
N VAL A 247 -12.13 -2.99 -12.85
CA VAL A 247 -12.01 -3.03 -14.32
C VAL A 247 -12.20 -4.45 -14.87
N GLY A 248 -11.81 -5.49 -14.12
CA GLY A 248 -11.95 -6.89 -14.55
C GLY A 248 -13.39 -7.32 -14.78
N ILE A 249 -14.31 -6.95 -13.89
CA ILE A 249 -15.75 -7.26 -14.01
C ILE A 249 -16.38 -6.56 -15.23
N LEU A 250 -15.90 -5.37 -15.57
CA LEU A 250 -16.39 -4.65 -16.74
C LEU A 250 -15.89 -5.29 -18.04
N TRP A 251 -14.63 -5.72 -18.11
CA TRP A 251 -14.10 -6.46 -19.26
C TRP A 251 -14.77 -7.82 -19.46
N THR A 252 -15.01 -8.60 -18.40
CA THR A 252 -15.76 -9.86 -18.53
C THR A 252 -17.19 -9.61 -18.99
N SER A 253 -17.86 -8.55 -18.50
CA SER A 253 -19.19 -8.17 -19.00
C SER A 253 -19.19 -7.75 -20.48
N LEU A 254 -18.13 -7.09 -20.97
CA LEU A 254 -18.00 -6.75 -22.38
C LEU A 254 -17.76 -7.99 -23.26
N ALA A 255 -16.93 -8.92 -22.79
CA ALA A 255 -16.70 -10.17 -23.48
C ALA A 255 -17.98 -11.02 -23.53
N ASP A 256 -18.70 -11.17 -22.41
CA ASP A 256 -20.00 -11.85 -22.34
C ASP A 256 -21.04 -11.27 -23.31
N PHE A 257 -21.05 -9.95 -23.50
CA PHE A 257 -21.90 -9.31 -24.52
C PHE A 257 -21.54 -9.79 -25.94
N TYR A 258 -20.26 -9.84 -26.29
CA TYR A 258 -19.82 -10.34 -27.60
C TYR A 258 -20.02 -11.85 -27.80
N ILE A 259 -19.85 -12.65 -26.75
CA ILE A 259 -20.14 -14.09 -26.74
C ILE A 259 -21.63 -14.32 -27.05
N ARG A 260 -22.53 -13.61 -26.36
CA ARG A 260 -23.99 -13.71 -26.59
C ARG A 260 -24.44 -13.11 -27.92
N ALA A 261 -23.68 -12.16 -28.48
CA ALA A 261 -23.87 -11.66 -29.83
C ALA A 261 -23.30 -12.60 -30.92
N GLY A 262 -22.69 -13.73 -30.55
CA GLY A 262 -22.11 -14.72 -31.47
C GLY A 262 -20.75 -14.34 -32.08
N ASN A 263 -20.17 -13.19 -31.72
CA ASN A 263 -18.93 -12.68 -32.30
C ASN A 263 -17.70 -13.13 -31.49
N VAL A 264 -17.39 -14.42 -31.59
CA VAL A 264 -16.27 -15.12 -30.90
C VAL A 264 -14.91 -14.43 -31.13
N SER A 265 -14.64 -13.91 -32.33
CA SER A 265 -13.39 -13.17 -32.62
C SER A 265 -13.29 -11.88 -31.80
N ARG A 266 -14.34 -11.05 -31.77
CA ARG A 266 -14.35 -9.81 -30.99
C ARG A 266 -14.26 -10.05 -29.49
N ALA A 267 -14.83 -11.16 -28.99
CA ALA A 267 -14.65 -11.56 -27.59
C ALA A 267 -13.17 -11.82 -27.26
N ARG A 268 -12.41 -12.48 -28.16
CA ARG A 268 -10.96 -12.67 -28.01
C ARG A 268 -10.19 -11.36 -28.06
N ASP A 269 -10.53 -10.48 -29.01
CA ASP A 269 -9.89 -9.15 -29.13
C ASP A 269 -10.07 -8.34 -27.84
N VAL A 270 -11.29 -8.37 -27.27
CA VAL A 270 -11.63 -7.75 -25.98
C VAL A 270 -10.87 -8.37 -24.80
N TYR A 271 -10.71 -9.69 -24.74
CA TYR A 271 -9.90 -10.33 -23.70
C TYR A 271 -8.40 -10.01 -23.83
N ALA A 272 -7.87 -9.92 -25.05
CA ALA A 272 -6.49 -9.50 -25.30
C ALA A 272 -6.27 -8.02 -24.92
N GLU A 273 -7.23 -7.15 -25.24
CA GLU A 273 -7.24 -5.74 -24.82
C GLU A 273 -7.32 -5.61 -23.29
N ALA A 274 -8.15 -6.41 -22.62
CA ALA A 274 -8.23 -6.47 -21.17
C ALA A 274 -6.88 -6.89 -20.54
N ILE A 275 -6.24 -7.95 -21.05
CA ILE A 275 -4.94 -8.44 -20.57
C ILE A 275 -3.83 -7.39 -20.76
N SER A 276 -3.89 -6.56 -21.81
CA SER A 276 -2.91 -5.48 -22.03
C SER A 276 -3.17 -4.24 -21.16
N THR A 277 -4.43 -3.90 -20.90
CA THR A 277 -4.83 -2.67 -20.17
C THR A 277 -4.92 -2.84 -18.65
N VAL A 278 -5.13 -4.05 -18.15
CA VAL A 278 -5.32 -4.28 -16.70
C VAL A 278 -4.03 -4.02 -15.91
N ILE A 279 -4.19 -3.22 -14.85
CA ILE A 279 -3.14 -2.83 -13.91
C ILE A 279 -3.15 -3.74 -12.67
N THR A 280 -4.31 -4.12 -12.11
CA THR A 280 -4.35 -4.89 -10.85
C THR A 280 -4.21 -6.40 -11.08
N VAL A 281 -3.51 -7.09 -10.18
CA VAL A 281 -3.36 -8.57 -10.24
C VAL A 281 -4.71 -9.28 -10.03
N ARG A 282 -5.62 -8.68 -9.24
CA ARG A 282 -6.97 -9.25 -9.01
C ARG A 282 -7.81 -9.21 -10.28
N ASP A 283 -7.88 -8.04 -10.93
CA ASP A 283 -8.59 -7.91 -12.20
C ASP A 283 -7.93 -8.79 -13.26
N PHE A 284 -6.61 -8.94 -13.26
CA PHE A 284 -5.90 -9.80 -14.22
C PHE A 284 -6.25 -11.28 -14.03
N SER A 285 -6.28 -11.79 -12.79
CA SER A 285 -6.73 -13.17 -12.58
C SER A 285 -8.18 -13.32 -13.02
N GLN A 286 -9.07 -12.40 -12.67
CA GLN A 286 -10.48 -12.48 -13.06
C GLN A 286 -10.69 -12.48 -14.58
N THR A 287 -9.98 -11.63 -15.33
CA THR A 287 -10.08 -11.60 -16.80
C THR A 287 -9.37 -12.79 -17.45
N PHE A 288 -8.23 -13.23 -16.91
CA PHE A 288 -7.49 -14.38 -17.42
C PHE A 288 -8.23 -15.70 -17.18
N ASP A 289 -8.73 -15.93 -15.96
CA ASP A 289 -9.46 -17.13 -15.60
C ASP A 289 -10.79 -17.19 -16.40
N ALA A 290 -11.49 -16.07 -16.60
CA ALA A 290 -12.65 -15.99 -17.50
C ALA A 290 -12.31 -16.23 -18.98
N TYR A 291 -11.15 -15.75 -19.47
CA TYR A 291 -10.71 -16.02 -20.84
C TYR A 291 -10.32 -17.49 -21.05
N ALA A 292 -9.68 -18.10 -20.05
CA ALA A 292 -9.36 -19.52 -20.04
C ALA A 292 -10.62 -20.39 -19.99
N GLU A 293 -11.60 -20.07 -19.14
CA GLU A 293 -12.91 -20.72 -19.12
C GLU A 293 -13.65 -20.54 -20.45
N PHE A 294 -13.55 -19.37 -21.09
CA PHE A 294 -14.12 -19.14 -22.42
C PHE A 294 -13.49 -20.03 -23.50
N GLU A 295 -12.17 -20.04 -23.66
CA GLU A 295 -11.51 -20.89 -24.66
C GLU A 295 -11.69 -22.39 -24.35
N GLN A 296 -11.74 -22.80 -23.08
CA GLN A 296 -12.12 -24.16 -22.68
C GLN A 296 -13.58 -24.49 -23.05
N SER A 297 -14.51 -23.56 -22.83
CA SER A 297 -15.93 -23.77 -23.20
C SER A 297 -16.11 -23.88 -24.72
N LEU A 298 -15.32 -23.12 -25.49
CA LEU A 298 -15.35 -23.12 -26.94
C LEU A 298 -14.72 -24.39 -27.52
N THR A 299 -13.56 -24.82 -27.01
CA THR A 299 -12.95 -26.09 -27.44
C THR A 299 -13.81 -27.28 -27.06
N LYS A 300 -14.36 -27.30 -25.84
CA LYS A 300 -15.30 -28.34 -25.42
C LYS A 300 -16.58 -28.38 -26.27
N ALA A 301 -17.22 -27.23 -26.51
CA ALA A 301 -18.41 -27.18 -27.36
C ALA A 301 -18.13 -27.63 -28.81
N ARG A 302 -16.90 -27.43 -29.30
CA ARG A 302 -16.43 -27.94 -30.60
C ARG A 302 -16.17 -29.45 -30.58
N MET A 303 -15.52 -29.98 -29.55
CA MET A 303 -15.38 -31.42 -29.34
C MET A 303 -16.73 -32.12 -29.27
N ASP A 304 -17.67 -31.56 -28.49
CA ASP A 304 -19.04 -32.07 -28.36
C ASP A 304 -19.80 -31.98 -29.70
N ALA A 305 -19.58 -30.94 -30.52
CA ALA A 305 -20.16 -30.84 -31.87
C ALA A 305 -19.60 -31.94 -32.80
N ILE A 306 -18.28 -32.13 -32.82
CA ILE A 306 -17.60 -33.15 -33.64
C ILE A 306 -18.04 -34.56 -33.23
N ALA A 307 -18.14 -34.84 -31.93
CA ALA A 307 -18.61 -36.13 -31.41
C ALA A 307 -20.07 -36.45 -31.83
N ASN A 308 -20.87 -35.44 -32.16
CA ASN A 308 -22.25 -35.60 -32.66
C ASN A 308 -22.33 -35.63 -34.21
N MET A 309 -21.25 -35.32 -34.93
CA MET A 309 -21.22 -35.32 -36.40
C MET A 309 -20.62 -36.64 -36.92
N SER A 310 -21.39 -37.40 -37.72
CA SER A 310 -20.98 -38.73 -38.19
C SER A 310 -19.84 -38.73 -39.22
N ASN A 311 -19.59 -37.59 -39.84
CA ASN A 311 -18.55 -37.39 -40.85
C ASN A 311 -17.62 -36.28 -40.34
N VAL A 312 -16.64 -36.65 -39.51
CA VAL A 312 -15.58 -35.74 -39.08
C VAL A 312 -14.70 -35.41 -40.28
N THR A 313 -14.37 -34.13 -40.49
CA THR A 313 -13.38 -33.72 -41.49
C THR A 313 -12.04 -33.44 -40.83
N GLU A 314 -10.93 -33.68 -41.53
CA GLU A 314 -9.58 -33.32 -41.05
C GLU A 314 -9.48 -31.83 -40.67
N THR A 315 -10.29 -30.98 -41.28
CA THR A 315 -10.42 -29.56 -40.94
C THR A 315 -11.05 -29.31 -39.56
N ASP A 316 -12.02 -30.13 -39.14
CA ASP A 316 -12.65 -30.01 -37.82
C ASP A 316 -11.69 -30.46 -36.70
N GLU A 317 -10.93 -31.54 -36.95
CA GLU A 317 -9.88 -32.03 -36.04
C GLU A 317 -8.77 -30.98 -35.89
N MET A 318 -8.26 -30.45 -37.01
CA MET A 318 -7.27 -29.38 -37.01
C MET A 318 -7.77 -28.11 -36.29
N GLU A 319 -9.07 -27.79 -36.35
CA GLU A 319 -9.66 -26.67 -35.61
C GLU A 319 -9.76 -26.92 -34.08
N VAL A 320 -9.84 -28.18 -33.64
CA VAL A 320 -9.74 -28.55 -32.21
C VAL A 320 -8.29 -28.54 -31.74
N GLU A 321 -7.36 -29.11 -32.51
CA GLU A 321 -5.93 -29.07 -32.22
C GLU A 321 -5.42 -27.62 -32.10
N LEU A 322 -5.82 -26.75 -33.04
CA LEU A 322 -5.52 -25.33 -33.01
C LEU A 322 -6.17 -24.60 -31.81
N GLY A 323 -7.30 -25.10 -31.29
CA GLY A 323 -7.90 -24.64 -30.05
C GLY A 323 -7.12 -25.07 -28.79
N LEU A 324 -6.66 -26.32 -28.77
CA LEU A 324 -5.84 -26.87 -27.68
C LEU A 324 -4.46 -26.23 -27.63
N ALA A 325 -3.76 -26.11 -28.76
CA ALA A 325 -2.46 -25.44 -28.85
C ALA A 325 -2.55 -23.96 -28.41
N ARG A 326 -3.69 -23.29 -28.65
CA ARG A 326 -3.94 -21.95 -28.14
C ARG A 326 -4.09 -21.93 -26.62
N LEU A 327 -4.86 -22.85 -26.04
CA LEU A 327 -4.99 -22.99 -24.59
C LEU A 327 -3.65 -23.28 -23.92
N GLU A 328 -2.83 -24.16 -24.49
CA GLU A 328 -1.47 -24.45 -24.01
C GLU A 328 -0.61 -23.18 -24.07
N SER A 329 -0.59 -22.48 -25.21
CA SER A 329 0.16 -21.21 -25.35
C SER A 329 -0.30 -20.12 -24.38
N LEU A 330 -1.59 -20.08 -24.03
CA LEU A 330 -2.14 -19.14 -23.04
C LEU A 330 -1.64 -19.48 -21.63
N MET A 331 -1.64 -20.77 -21.28
CA MET A 331 -1.21 -21.25 -19.97
C MET A 331 0.29 -21.05 -19.76
N GLU A 332 1.12 -21.29 -20.79
CA GLU A 332 2.55 -20.95 -20.80
C GLU A 332 2.80 -19.43 -20.67
N GLN A 333 1.91 -18.60 -21.23
CA GLN A 333 2.00 -17.15 -21.13
C GLN A 333 1.53 -16.59 -19.78
N ARG A 334 0.77 -17.34 -18.96
CA ARG A 334 0.23 -16.86 -17.67
C ARG A 334 1.31 -16.23 -16.76
N PRO A 335 2.49 -16.83 -16.54
CA PRO A 335 3.54 -16.22 -15.70
C PRO A 335 4.15 -14.95 -16.31
N LEU A 336 4.35 -14.93 -17.63
CA LEU A 336 4.89 -13.78 -18.37
C LEU A 336 3.92 -12.59 -18.36
N LEU A 337 2.62 -12.86 -18.54
CA LEU A 337 1.56 -11.87 -18.48
C LEU A 337 1.37 -11.34 -17.06
N LEU A 338 1.34 -12.22 -16.05
CA LEU A 338 1.29 -11.82 -14.64
C LEU A 338 2.49 -10.92 -14.26
N ASN A 339 3.70 -11.29 -14.69
CA ASN A 339 4.88 -10.47 -14.49
C ASN A 339 4.73 -9.09 -15.20
N SER A 340 4.20 -9.05 -16.42
CA SER A 340 3.92 -7.78 -17.11
C SER A 340 2.92 -6.88 -16.35
N VAL A 341 1.94 -7.47 -15.65
CA VAL A 341 0.99 -6.74 -14.79
C VAL A 341 1.67 -6.20 -13.53
N LEU A 342 2.55 -6.98 -12.90
CA LEU A 342 3.36 -6.53 -11.75
C LEU A 342 4.28 -5.36 -12.14
N LEU A 343 4.93 -5.43 -13.31
CA LEU A 343 5.74 -4.34 -13.85
C LEU A 343 4.92 -3.11 -14.25
N ARG A 344 3.64 -3.26 -14.63
CA ARG A 344 2.71 -2.13 -14.82
C ARG A 344 2.30 -1.47 -13.50
N GLN A 345 2.26 -2.19 -12.38
CA GLN A 345 2.04 -1.61 -11.06
C GLN A 345 3.28 -0.91 -10.53
N ASN A 346 4.43 -1.58 -10.60
CA ASN A 346 5.70 -1.12 -10.05
C ASN A 346 6.81 -1.22 -11.11
N PRO A 347 6.90 -0.27 -12.07
CA PRO A 347 7.96 -0.27 -13.08
C PRO A 347 9.37 -0.24 -12.49
N HIS A 348 9.49 0.26 -11.24
CA HIS A 348 10.75 0.44 -10.53
C HIS A 348 11.14 -0.74 -9.60
N ASN A 349 10.43 -1.87 -9.64
CA ASN A 349 10.83 -3.05 -8.85
C ASN A 349 11.84 -3.92 -9.61
N VAL A 350 13.06 -4.02 -9.07
CA VAL A 350 14.16 -4.77 -9.68
C VAL A 350 13.96 -6.30 -9.55
N SER A 351 13.27 -6.80 -8.51
CA SER A 351 13.01 -8.24 -8.37
C SER A 351 12.13 -8.78 -9.49
N ASP A 352 11.16 -7.98 -9.94
CA ASP A 352 10.14 -8.42 -10.88
C ASP A 352 10.71 -8.43 -12.30
N TRP A 353 11.62 -7.49 -12.63
CA TRP A 353 12.44 -7.54 -13.83
C TRP A 353 13.39 -8.76 -13.84
N LEU A 354 14.00 -9.13 -12.72
CA LEU A 354 14.82 -10.35 -12.64
C LEU A 354 13.98 -11.62 -12.82
N GLN A 355 12.78 -11.69 -12.25
CA GLN A 355 11.84 -12.79 -12.50
C GLN A 355 11.39 -12.82 -13.98
N ARG A 356 11.20 -11.67 -14.64
CA ARG A 356 10.89 -11.59 -16.07
C ARG A 356 11.99 -12.23 -16.91
N VAL A 357 13.25 -11.93 -16.60
CA VAL A 357 14.42 -12.48 -17.28
C VAL A 357 14.54 -13.98 -17.11
N GLN A 358 14.32 -14.50 -15.90
CA GLN A 358 14.32 -15.94 -15.61
C GLN A 358 13.21 -16.66 -16.37
N LEU A 359 11.99 -16.12 -16.40
CA LEU A 359 10.89 -16.68 -17.18
C LEU A 359 11.15 -16.62 -18.70
N LEU A 360 11.81 -15.57 -19.18
CA LEU A 360 12.20 -15.39 -20.59
C LEU A 360 13.41 -16.23 -21.02
N GLU A 361 14.10 -16.92 -20.12
CA GLU A 361 15.16 -17.89 -20.47
C GLU A 361 14.62 -18.99 -21.41
N SER A 362 13.33 -19.32 -21.27
CA SER A 362 12.60 -20.22 -22.17
C SER A 362 12.40 -19.70 -23.61
N GLN A 363 12.35 -18.38 -23.82
CA GLN A 363 12.03 -17.77 -25.12
C GLN A 363 13.25 -17.22 -25.89
N GLY A 364 14.45 -17.39 -25.34
CA GLY A 364 15.72 -17.11 -26.00
C GLY A 364 16.34 -15.75 -25.67
N PRO A 365 17.67 -15.62 -25.85
CA PRO A 365 18.47 -14.55 -25.25
C PRO A 365 18.18 -13.15 -25.79
N ARG A 366 17.70 -13.04 -27.03
CA ARG A 366 17.34 -11.74 -27.63
C ARG A 366 16.18 -11.06 -26.89
N LYS A 367 15.17 -11.84 -26.49
CA LYS A 367 14.04 -11.34 -25.68
C LYS A 367 14.45 -11.02 -24.25
N GLN A 368 15.43 -11.74 -23.69
CA GLN A 368 16.03 -11.37 -22.40
C GLN A 368 16.70 -10.00 -22.51
N ILE A 369 17.56 -9.77 -23.53
CA ILE A 369 18.22 -8.47 -23.76
C ILE A 369 17.19 -7.36 -23.95
N GLU A 370 16.14 -7.57 -24.75
CA GLU A 370 15.04 -6.60 -24.91
C GLU A 370 14.35 -6.29 -23.57
N ALA A 371 14.05 -7.30 -22.75
CA ALA A 371 13.47 -7.09 -21.42
C ALA A 371 14.44 -6.39 -20.43
N PHE A 372 15.74 -6.62 -20.51
CA PHE A 372 16.73 -5.85 -19.74
C PHE A 372 16.79 -4.40 -20.19
N MET A 373 16.74 -4.13 -21.49
CA MET A 373 16.74 -2.78 -22.04
C MET A 373 15.45 -2.02 -21.68
N GLU A 374 14.29 -2.68 -21.73
CA GLU A 374 13.03 -2.15 -21.21
C GLU A 374 13.14 -1.84 -19.71
N GLY A 375 13.68 -2.77 -18.91
CA GLY A 375 13.91 -2.56 -17.48
C GLY A 375 14.82 -1.36 -17.20
N ILE A 376 15.98 -1.31 -17.84
CA ILE A 376 16.93 -0.18 -17.75
C ILE A 376 16.28 1.15 -18.14
N SER A 377 15.40 1.16 -19.14
CA SER A 377 14.71 2.39 -19.58
C SER A 377 13.58 2.85 -18.65
N SER A 378 13.03 1.95 -17.83
CA SER A 378 11.90 2.21 -16.92
C SER A 378 12.30 2.36 -15.45
N LEU A 379 13.55 2.03 -15.12
CA LEU A 379 14.12 2.17 -13.77
C LEU A 379 14.67 3.58 -13.53
N ASP A 380 13.87 4.43 -12.87
CA ASP A 380 14.38 5.62 -12.20
C ASP A 380 15.30 5.20 -11.04
N PRO A 381 16.62 5.49 -11.06
CA PRO A 381 17.53 5.10 -9.98
C PRO A 381 17.18 5.73 -8.64
N ALA A 382 16.39 6.82 -8.67
CA ALA A 382 15.90 7.57 -7.52
C ALA A 382 14.68 6.96 -6.80
N LYS A 383 13.98 5.98 -7.42
CA LYS A 383 12.71 5.42 -6.93
C LYS A 383 12.71 3.89 -6.83
N ALA A 384 13.83 3.23 -7.09
CA ALA A 384 13.93 1.77 -7.05
C ALA A 384 13.49 1.23 -5.67
N THR A 385 12.41 0.47 -5.66
CA THR A 385 11.86 -0.16 -4.44
C THR A 385 11.94 -1.67 -4.61
N ALA A 386 12.73 -2.30 -3.74
CA ALA A 386 13.18 -3.69 -3.77
C ALA A 386 14.16 -4.05 -4.91
N GLY A 387 15.29 -4.63 -4.51
CA GLY A 387 16.44 -4.98 -5.37
C GLY A 387 17.38 -3.81 -5.67
N ARG A 388 18.68 -4.10 -5.82
CA ARG A 388 19.71 -3.11 -6.17
C ARG A 388 19.71 -2.93 -7.70
N PRO A 389 19.52 -1.72 -8.26
CA PRO A 389 19.54 -1.53 -9.71
C PRO A 389 20.83 -2.03 -10.39
N SER A 390 21.95 -2.13 -9.67
CA SER A 390 23.18 -2.73 -10.17
C SER A 390 23.06 -4.20 -10.55
N THR A 391 22.20 -5.00 -9.90
CA THR A 391 22.11 -6.44 -10.22
C THR A 391 21.56 -6.69 -11.62
N LEU A 392 20.71 -5.81 -12.16
CA LEU A 392 20.25 -5.92 -13.55
C LEU A 392 21.37 -5.64 -14.55
N TRP A 393 22.23 -4.64 -14.27
CA TRP A 393 23.40 -4.36 -15.10
C TRP A 393 24.44 -5.48 -15.04
N ILE A 394 24.61 -6.12 -13.87
CA ILE A 394 25.52 -7.26 -13.67
C ILE A 394 24.99 -8.51 -14.38
N GLU A 395 23.71 -8.86 -14.24
CA GLU A 395 23.12 -10.01 -14.94
C GLU A 395 23.07 -9.80 -16.46
N LEU A 396 22.84 -8.57 -16.93
CA LEU A 396 22.97 -8.24 -18.35
C LEU A 396 24.40 -8.41 -18.84
N ALA A 397 25.41 -7.95 -18.09
CA ALA A 397 26.81 -8.14 -18.44
C ALA A 397 27.21 -9.63 -18.48
N ARG A 398 26.76 -10.44 -17.52
CA ARG A 398 26.95 -11.89 -17.48
C ARG A 398 26.28 -12.62 -18.65
N LEU A 399 25.16 -12.11 -19.17
CA LEU A 399 24.55 -12.65 -20.39
C LEU A 399 25.35 -12.31 -21.64
N TYR A 400 25.89 -11.10 -21.76
CA TYR A 400 26.81 -10.77 -22.86
C TYR A 400 28.13 -11.56 -22.80
N GLU A 401 28.64 -11.84 -21.59
CA GLU A 401 29.77 -12.73 -21.33
C GLU A 401 29.48 -14.16 -21.82
N LYS A 402 28.31 -14.74 -21.47
CA LYS A 402 27.83 -16.04 -21.99
C LYS A 402 27.69 -16.08 -23.52
N HIS A 403 27.53 -14.94 -24.18
CA HIS A 403 27.42 -14.83 -25.64
C HIS A 403 28.72 -14.36 -26.34
N ASN A 404 29.85 -14.28 -25.62
CA ASN A 404 31.14 -13.81 -26.13
C ASN A 404 31.12 -12.39 -26.74
N GLN A 405 30.15 -11.54 -26.39
CA GLN A 405 30.03 -10.17 -26.91
C GLN A 405 30.71 -9.16 -25.98
N MET A 406 32.05 -9.17 -25.99
CA MET A 406 32.88 -8.40 -25.05
C MET A 406 32.75 -6.88 -25.19
N ASP A 407 32.68 -6.38 -26.43
CA ASP A 407 32.59 -4.93 -26.67
C ASP A 407 31.22 -4.37 -26.26
N ASP A 408 30.15 -5.15 -26.45
CA ASP A 408 28.82 -4.82 -25.97
C ASP A 408 28.75 -4.88 -24.44
N ALA A 409 29.33 -5.91 -23.79
CA ALA A 409 29.45 -5.97 -22.33
C ALA A 409 30.20 -4.75 -21.76
N ARG A 410 31.33 -4.38 -22.35
CA ARG A 410 32.09 -3.15 -22.01
C ARG A 410 31.28 -1.89 -22.27
N MET A 411 30.47 -1.82 -23.33
CA MET A 411 29.60 -0.67 -23.61
C MET A 411 28.46 -0.56 -22.59
N VAL A 412 27.87 -1.69 -22.19
CA VAL A 412 26.82 -1.81 -21.18
C VAL A 412 27.33 -1.36 -19.82
N LEU A 413 28.50 -1.86 -19.39
CA LEU A 413 29.12 -1.45 -18.13
C LEU A 413 29.53 0.04 -18.14
N LYS A 414 30.08 0.56 -19.26
CA LYS A 414 30.33 2.00 -19.42
C LYS A 414 29.06 2.84 -19.38
N LYS A 415 27.94 2.37 -19.92
CA LYS A 415 26.63 3.04 -19.78
C LYS A 415 26.15 3.00 -18.33
N ALA A 416 26.30 1.86 -17.66
CA ALA A 416 25.95 1.68 -16.25
C ALA A 416 26.72 2.63 -15.33
N THR A 417 28.02 2.86 -15.55
CA THR A 417 28.80 3.83 -14.75
C THR A 417 28.33 5.27 -14.93
N GLY A 418 27.70 5.60 -16.05
CA GLY A 418 27.05 6.88 -16.31
C GLY A 418 25.73 7.12 -15.55
N VAL A 419 25.12 6.07 -14.98
CA VAL A 419 23.83 6.17 -14.28
C VAL A 419 24.05 6.63 -12.83
N ALA A 420 23.34 7.69 -12.43
CA ALA A 420 23.40 8.24 -11.08
C ALA A 420 22.52 7.43 -10.09
N PHE A 421 23.04 6.32 -9.57
CA PHE A 421 22.41 5.55 -8.49
C PHE A 421 22.32 6.36 -7.18
N ILE A 422 21.43 5.97 -6.25
CA ILE A 422 21.39 6.54 -4.89
C ILE A 422 22.54 5.99 -4.03
N HIS A 423 22.83 4.69 -4.15
CA HIS A 423 23.76 3.99 -3.27
C HIS A 423 25.15 3.86 -3.92
N VAL A 424 26.19 4.23 -3.16
CA VAL A 424 27.59 4.12 -3.58
C VAL A 424 28.02 2.66 -3.75
N GLU A 425 27.44 1.75 -2.94
CA GLU A 425 27.67 0.30 -3.06
C GLU A 425 27.22 -0.27 -4.41
N ASP A 426 26.14 0.26 -5.00
CA ASP A 426 25.60 -0.25 -6.26
C ASP A 426 26.55 0.08 -7.41
N LEU A 427 27.04 1.33 -7.47
CA LEU A 427 28.07 1.72 -8.41
C LEU A 427 29.38 0.95 -8.16
N ALA A 428 29.81 0.80 -6.91
CA ALA A 428 30.99 0.01 -6.58
C ALA A 428 30.88 -1.46 -7.03
N SER A 429 29.70 -2.08 -6.92
CA SER A 429 29.48 -3.45 -7.39
C SER A 429 29.62 -3.59 -8.92
N ILE A 430 29.19 -2.58 -9.68
CA ILE A 430 29.37 -2.55 -11.15
C ILE A 430 30.86 -2.43 -11.52
N TRP A 431 31.62 -1.60 -10.80
CA TRP A 431 33.06 -1.47 -11.03
C TRP A 431 33.83 -2.74 -10.60
N CYS A 432 33.43 -3.41 -9.52
CA CYS A 432 34.00 -4.71 -9.14
C CYS A 432 33.74 -5.77 -10.21
N GLU A 433 32.50 -5.95 -10.67
CA GLU A 433 32.18 -6.97 -11.69
C GLU A 433 32.80 -6.63 -13.05
N TRP A 434 32.99 -5.35 -13.39
CA TRP A 434 33.78 -4.98 -14.58
C TRP A 434 35.26 -5.36 -14.42
N ALA A 435 35.87 -5.09 -13.27
CA ALA A 435 37.25 -5.52 -13.00
C ALA A 435 37.39 -7.06 -12.99
N GLU A 436 36.46 -7.77 -12.34
CA GLU A 436 36.41 -9.24 -12.32
C GLU A 436 36.24 -9.82 -13.74
N MET A 437 35.42 -9.19 -14.60
CA MET A 437 35.28 -9.60 -16.00
C MET A 437 36.60 -9.44 -16.77
N GLU A 438 37.26 -8.28 -16.69
CA GLU A 438 38.57 -8.09 -17.37
C GLU A 438 39.65 -9.06 -16.82
N ILE A 439 39.60 -9.43 -15.52
CA ILE A 439 40.45 -10.47 -14.92
C ILE A 439 40.14 -11.86 -15.49
N ARG A 440 38.87 -12.26 -15.64
CA ARG A 440 38.49 -13.55 -16.25
C ARG A 440 38.99 -13.69 -17.68
N HIS A 441 39.12 -12.57 -18.40
CA HIS A 441 39.67 -12.53 -19.76
C HIS A 441 41.19 -12.29 -19.83
N GLY A 442 41.88 -12.14 -18.68
CA GLY A 442 43.34 -12.05 -18.58
C GLY A 442 43.93 -10.64 -18.77
N GLU A 443 43.11 -9.62 -18.98
CA GLU A 443 43.54 -8.24 -19.25
C GLU A 443 43.78 -7.46 -17.95
N VAL A 444 44.76 -7.91 -17.16
CA VAL A 444 45.05 -7.39 -15.81
C VAL A 444 45.46 -5.91 -15.83
N GLU A 445 46.26 -5.47 -16.82
CA GLU A 445 46.61 -4.06 -16.98
C GLU A 445 45.39 -3.18 -17.28
N ALA A 446 44.44 -3.69 -18.08
CA ALA A 446 43.19 -3.00 -18.34
C ALA A 446 42.38 -2.85 -17.05
N ALA A 447 42.26 -3.92 -16.25
CA ALA A 447 41.59 -3.90 -14.94
C ALA A 447 42.24 -2.90 -13.96
N LEU A 448 43.58 -2.85 -13.88
CA LEU A 448 44.30 -1.88 -13.05
C LEU A 448 44.06 -0.43 -13.52
N THR A 449 44.15 -0.13 -14.82
CA THR A 449 43.88 1.24 -15.31
C THR A 449 42.42 1.66 -15.15
N LEU A 450 41.50 0.70 -15.15
CA LEU A 450 40.05 0.86 -14.98
C LEU A 450 39.71 1.13 -13.51
N LEU A 451 40.25 0.35 -12.58
CA LEU A 451 40.13 0.60 -11.14
C LEU A 451 40.83 1.90 -10.74
N ALA A 452 42.00 2.21 -11.30
CA ALA A 452 42.67 3.49 -11.09
C ALA A 452 41.79 4.68 -11.53
N LYS A 453 41.09 4.57 -12.68
CA LYS A 453 40.11 5.58 -13.14
C LYS A 453 38.89 5.71 -12.21
N ALA A 454 38.42 4.60 -11.64
CA ALA A 454 37.33 4.57 -10.68
C ALA A 454 37.72 5.18 -9.31
N VAL A 455 38.98 4.97 -8.92
CA VAL A 455 39.59 5.42 -7.66
C VAL A 455 40.02 6.90 -7.70
N THR A 456 40.41 7.43 -8.85
CA THR A 456 40.74 8.86 -9.00
C THR A 456 39.47 9.73 -8.97
N PRO A 457 39.34 10.69 -8.04
CA PRO A 457 38.16 11.56 -7.97
C PRO A 457 38.12 12.52 -9.16
N ALA A 458 36.97 12.62 -9.81
CA ALA A 458 36.75 13.53 -10.94
C ALA A 458 36.72 15.03 -10.52
N ALA A 459 36.54 15.33 -9.22
CA ALA A 459 36.52 16.69 -8.68
C ALA A 459 37.26 16.77 -7.33
N SER A 460 38.10 17.80 -7.18
CA SER A 460 38.86 18.08 -5.95
C SER A 460 38.04 18.86 -4.94
N HIS A 461 37.01 18.24 -4.39
CA HIS A 461 36.25 18.78 -3.25
C HIS A 461 35.99 17.69 -2.19
N LYS A 462 35.90 18.09 -0.92
CA LYS A 462 35.60 17.18 0.20
C LYS A 462 34.10 16.85 0.22
N VAL A 463 33.67 15.96 -0.68
CA VAL A 463 32.29 15.47 -0.77
C VAL A 463 32.01 14.47 0.35
N ASP A 464 31.00 14.69 1.19
CA ASP A 464 30.65 13.72 2.24
C ASP A 464 29.94 12.48 1.69
N TYR A 465 30.20 11.32 2.31
CA TYR A 465 29.75 10.01 1.79
C TYR A 465 28.22 9.92 1.64
N TYR A 466 27.48 10.57 2.54
CA TYR A 466 26.03 10.49 2.62
C TYR A 466 25.29 11.56 1.81
N ASP A 467 25.92 12.70 1.57
CA ASP A 467 25.37 13.74 0.72
C ASP A 467 24.02 14.32 1.22
N ARG A 468 22.99 14.46 0.38
CA ARG A 468 22.65 13.66 -0.82
C ARG A 468 22.77 14.36 -2.19
N THR A 469 23.23 15.60 -2.26
CA THR A 469 23.12 16.50 -3.42
C THR A 469 24.05 16.21 -4.59
N GLU A 470 25.20 15.55 -4.37
CA GLU A 470 26.19 15.25 -5.43
C GLU A 470 26.04 13.87 -6.07
N PRO A 471 26.42 13.69 -7.34
CA PRO A 471 26.35 12.40 -8.04
C PRO A 471 27.23 11.34 -7.37
N VAL A 472 26.74 10.09 -7.34
CA VAL A 472 27.42 8.96 -6.68
C VAL A 472 28.79 8.61 -7.27
N GLN A 473 29.07 8.98 -8.53
CA GLN A 473 30.40 8.91 -9.13
C GLN A 473 31.45 9.67 -8.29
N ASN A 474 31.13 10.87 -7.79
CA ASN A 474 32.01 11.65 -6.92
C ASN A 474 32.23 10.98 -5.56
N ARG A 475 31.37 10.05 -5.14
CA ARG A 475 31.47 9.33 -3.86
C ARG A 475 32.11 7.95 -4.00
N LEU A 476 32.33 7.47 -5.21
CA LEU A 476 32.91 6.15 -5.48
C LEU A 476 34.29 5.97 -4.84
N HIS A 477 35.10 7.04 -4.86
CA HIS A 477 36.42 7.08 -4.20
C HIS A 477 36.36 6.83 -2.69
N LYS A 478 35.18 6.79 -2.06
CA LYS A 478 34.97 6.44 -0.64
C LYS A 478 34.50 5.01 -0.39
N SER A 479 34.32 4.19 -1.44
CA SER A 479 33.85 2.82 -1.29
C SER A 479 34.97 1.87 -0.88
N LEU A 480 34.91 1.35 0.35
CA LEU A 480 35.93 0.44 0.90
C LEU A 480 36.15 -0.81 0.02
N ARG A 481 35.07 -1.42 -0.50
CA ARG A 481 35.13 -2.63 -1.34
C ARG A 481 35.92 -2.43 -2.64
N LEU A 482 35.82 -1.24 -3.25
CA LEU A 482 36.57 -0.94 -4.47
C LEU A 482 38.06 -0.77 -4.14
N TRP A 483 38.36 -0.12 -3.02
CA TRP A 483 39.72 0.04 -2.54
C TRP A 483 40.37 -1.28 -2.14
N THR A 484 39.67 -2.18 -1.45
CA THR A 484 40.23 -3.50 -1.12
C THR A 484 40.54 -4.29 -2.38
N LEU A 485 39.60 -4.37 -3.34
CA LEU A 485 39.86 -5.04 -4.62
C LEU A 485 41.04 -4.41 -5.37
N TYR A 486 41.18 -3.08 -5.32
CA TYR A 486 42.30 -2.37 -5.94
C TYR A 486 43.64 -2.63 -5.21
N THR A 487 43.66 -2.67 -3.87
CA THR A 487 44.88 -3.02 -3.11
C THR A 487 45.27 -4.47 -3.34
N ASP A 488 44.33 -5.40 -3.32
CA ASP A 488 44.59 -6.83 -3.51
C ASP A 488 45.15 -7.12 -4.93
N LEU A 489 44.70 -6.35 -5.94
CA LEU A 489 45.20 -6.44 -7.32
C LEU A 489 46.57 -5.77 -7.50
N GLU A 490 46.82 -4.64 -6.83
CA GLU A 490 48.15 -4.02 -6.82
C GLU A 490 49.15 -4.89 -6.02
N GLU A 491 48.76 -5.57 -4.94
CA GLU A 491 49.62 -6.52 -4.22
C GLU A 491 49.98 -7.75 -5.07
N SER A 492 49.05 -8.26 -5.89
CA SER A 492 49.28 -9.45 -6.71
C SER A 492 49.97 -9.18 -8.06
N PHE A 493 49.79 -8.00 -8.66
CA PHE A 493 50.28 -7.68 -10.01
C PHE A 493 50.96 -6.31 -10.15
N GLY A 494 50.88 -5.46 -9.12
CA GLY A 494 51.37 -4.08 -9.16
C GLY A 494 52.88 -3.97 -8.95
N THR A 495 53.38 -2.74 -9.09
CA THR A 495 54.76 -2.40 -8.77
C THR A 495 54.85 -1.86 -7.35
N PHE A 496 56.00 -2.01 -6.68
CA PHE A 496 56.21 -1.47 -5.33
C PHE A 496 55.90 0.04 -5.19
N GLN A 497 56.02 0.81 -6.29
CA GLN A 497 55.69 2.24 -6.28
C GLN A 497 54.19 2.50 -6.47
N THR A 498 53.48 1.68 -7.25
CA THR A 498 52.02 1.81 -7.45
C THR A 498 51.25 1.29 -6.25
N THR A 499 51.66 0.17 -5.63
CA THR A 499 51.10 -0.31 -4.36
C THR A 499 51.25 0.74 -3.26
N LYS A 500 52.47 1.26 -3.05
CA LYS A 500 52.72 2.31 -2.06
C LYS A 500 51.85 3.55 -2.31
N ALA A 501 51.74 4.00 -3.56
CA ALA A 501 50.89 5.13 -3.91
C ALA A 501 49.39 4.84 -3.72
N ALA A 502 48.92 3.61 -3.96
CA ALA A 502 47.55 3.18 -3.68
C ALA A 502 47.25 3.25 -2.18
N TYR A 503 48.13 2.69 -1.34
CA TYR A 503 47.98 2.72 0.11
C TYR A 503 48.06 4.14 0.69
N ASP A 504 49.04 4.96 0.28
CA ASP A 504 49.12 6.36 0.71
C ASP A 504 47.84 7.14 0.36
N ARG A 505 47.29 6.97 -0.86
CA ARG A 505 46.01 7.57 -1.26
C ARG A 505 44.85 7.09 -0.38
N MET A 506 44.76 5.78 -0.09
CA MET A 506 43.68 5.23 0.73
C MET A 506 43.69 5.78 2.18
N ILE A 507 44.88 6.02 2.72
CA ILE A 507 45.12 6.68 4.00
C ILE A 507 44.71 8.16 3.93
N ASP A 508 45.15 8.89 2.90
CA ASP A 508 44.83 10.31 2.72
C ASP A 508 43.31 10.56 2.60
N TYR A 509 42.57 9.66 1.93
CA TYR A 509 41.11 9.71 1.83
C TYR A 509 40.36 9.26 3.10
N ARG A 510 41.06 8.71 4.11
CA ARG A 510 40.52 8.27 5.42
C ARG A 510 39.50 7.14 5.34
N ILE A 511 39.65 6.22 4.38
CA ILE A 511 38.75 5.05 4.19
C ILE A 511 39.39 3.76 4.68
N ALA A 512 40.70 3.76 4.91
CA ALA A 512 41.42 2.62 5.47
C ALA A 512 40.71 2.06 6.71
N THR A 513 40.69 0.74 6.84
CA THR A 513 40.38 0.05 8.10
C THR A 513 41.69 -0.25 8.84
N PRO A 514 41.66 -0.51 10.17
CA PRO A 514 42.86 -0.91 10.91
C PRO A 514 43.61 -2.09 10.28
N GLN A 515 42.85 -3.09 9.79
CA GLN A 515 43.39 -4.25 9.08
C GLN A 515 44.20 -3.86 7.85
N ILE A 516 43.73 -2.91 7.04
CA ILE A 516 44.41 -2.49 5.81
C ILE A 516 45.71 -1.74 6.13
N ILE A 517 45.76 -0.99 7.24
CA ILE A 517 47.02 -0.37 7.70
C ILE A 517 47.99 -1.44 8.24
N MET A 518 47.50 -2.50 8.88
CA MET A 518 48.35 -3.64 9.25
C MET A 518 48.89 -4.38 8.04
N ASN A 519 48.05 -4.67 7.02
CA ASN A 519 48.50 -5.29 5.77
C ASN A 519 49.56 -4.41 5.07
N TYR A 520 49.35 -3.10 4.97
CA TYR A 520 50.33 -2.17 4.38
C TYR A 520 51.65 -2.12 5.18
N GLY A 521 51.58 -2.17 6.52
CA GLY A 521 52.76 -2.26 7.37
C GLY A 521 53.55 -3.55 7.12
N LEU A 522 52.87 -4.70 7.07
CA LEU A 522 53.47 -6.00 6.75
C LEU A 522 54.10 -6.00 5.34
N PHE A 523 53.39 -5.50 4.32
CA PHE A 523 53.90 -5.37 2.95
C PHE A 523 55.21 -4.54 2.90
N LEU A 524 55.26 -3.42 3.63
CA LEU A 524 56.46 -2.59 3.71
C LEU A 524 57.59 -3.27 4.51
N GLU A 525 57.28 -4.12 5.48
CA GLU A 525 58.26 -4.92 6.24
C GLU A 525 58.85 -6.05 5.41
N GLU A 526 58.03 -6.79 4.64
CA GLU A 526 58.48 -7.80 3.67
C GLU A 526 59.43 -7.19 2.62
N HIS A 527 59.14 -5.96 2.17
CA HIS A 527 60.02 -5.20 1.27
C HIS A 527 61.16 -4.44 1.98
N ASN A 528 61.33 -4.58 3.29
CA ASN A 528 62.39 -3.98 4.11
C ASN A 528 62.38 -2.43 4.21
N TYR A 529 61.26 -1.76 3.92
CA TYR A 529 61.06 -0.31 4.01
C TYR A 529 60.48 0.14 5.37
N PHE A 530 61.09 -0.32 6.46
CA PHE A 530 60.61 -0.11 7.83
C PHE A 530 60.35 1.36 8.21
N GLU A 531 61.17 2.33 7.75
CA GLU A 531 60.92 3.75 8.07
C GLU A 531 59.62 4.27 7.42
N ASP A 532 59.21 3.73 6.29
CA ASP A 532 57.93 4.06 5.67
C ASP A 532 56.77 3.27 6.30
N ALA A 533 57.01 2.03 6.78
CA ALA A 533 56.04 1.29 7.60
C ALA A 533 55.71 2.06 8.88
N PHE A 534 56.72 2.60 9.57
CA PHE A 534 56.50 3.42 10.77
C PHE A 534 55.76 4.73 10.45
N LYS A 535 56.03 5.39 9.32
CA LYS A 535 55.22 6.55 8.87
C LYS A 535 53.78 6.14 8.55
N ALA A 536 53.55 4.95 7.99
CA ALA A 536 52.21 4.44 7.71
C ALA A 536 51.42 4.19 9.02
N TYR A 537 52.07 3.60 10.03
CA TYR A 537 51.48 3.45 11.37
C TYR A 537 51.22 4.80 12.05
N GLU A 538 52.18 5.74 12.03
CA GLU A 538 52.02 7.12 12.55
C GLU A 538 50.82 7.84 11.87
N LYS A 539 50.69 7.75 10.53
CA LYS A 539 49.53 8.27 9.78
C LYS A 539 48.22 7.57 10.20
N GLY A 540 48.24 6.24 10.36
CA GLY A 540 47.07 5.46 10.75
C GLY A 540 46.53 5.82 12.13
N VAL A 541 47.42 5.94 13.12
CA VAL A 541 47.10 6.40 14.47
C VAL A 541 46.48 7.81 14.47
N ALA A 542 46.95 8.70 13.60
CA ALA A 542 46.41 10.06 13.50
C ALA A 542 44.97 10.13 12.94
N ILE A 543 44.51 9.08 12.24
CA ILE A 543 43.19 9.03 11.59
C ILE A 543 42.14 8.38 12.50
N PHE A 544 42.49 7.28 13.17
CA PHE A 544 41.52 6.52 13.97
C PHE A 544 41.33 7.08 15.38
N ARG A 545 40.21 6.67 16.00
CA ARG A 545 39.92 6.91 17.42
C ARG A 545 39.84 5.56 18.14
N TRP A 546 40.18 5.56 19.43
CA TRP A 546 39.99 4.40 20.30
C TRP A 546 38.52 3.92 20.26
N PRO A 547 38.25 2.59 20.25
CA PRO A 547 39.14 1.48 20.62
C PRO A 547 40.13 0.98 19.54
N ASN A 548 39.78 1.07 18.26
CA ASN A 548 40.47 0.40 17.13
C ASN A 548 41.93 0.82 16.89
N VAL A 549 42.36 1.89 17.56
CA VAL A 549 43.74 2.39 17.62
C VAL A 549 44.65 1.44 18.41
N PHE A 550 44.09 0.61 19.30
CA PHE A 550 44.86 -0.33 20.14
C PHE A 550 45.65 -1.35 19.32
N ASP A 551 45.04 -2.02 18.34
CA ASP A 551 45.67 -3.09 17.57
C ASP A 551 46.81 -2.56 16.68
N ILE A 552 46.62 -1.34 16.13
CA ILE A 552 47.63 -0.61 15.36
C ILE A 552 48.82 -0.23 16.25
N TRP A 553 48.57 0.25 17.48
CA TRP A 553 49.65 0.50 18.43
C TRP A 553 50.36 -0.77 18.87
N ALA A 554 49.64 -1.86 19.12
CA ALA A 554 50.24 -3.12 19.54
C ALA A 554 51.24 -3.62 18.49
N THR A 555 50.83 -3.69 17.23
CA THR A 555 51.69 -4.11 16.10
C THR A 555 52.84 -3.14 15.84
N TYR A 556 52.56 -1.83 15.80
CA TYR A 556 53.62 -0.83 15.62
C TYR A 556 54.67 -0.89 16.74
N LEU A 557 54.26 -1.05 18.00
CA LEU A 557 55.17 -1.14 19.14
C LEU A 557 55.96 -2.46 19.14
N THR A 558 55.36 -3.61 18.81
CA THR A 558 56.14 -4.87 18.69
C THR A 558 57.20 -4.77 17.60
N ASN A 559 56.82 -4.27 16.42
CA ASN A 559 57.71 -4.23 15.26
C ASN A 559 58.82 -3.17 15.44
N PHE A 560 58.54 -2.11 16.21
CA PHE A 560 59.55 -1.15 16.65
C PHE A 560 60.48 -1.72 17.74
N MET A 561 59.95 -2.52 18.68
CA MET A 561 60.71 -3.19 19.74
C MET A 561 61.73 -4.19 19.18
N GLU A 562 61.29 -5.10 18.31
CA GLU A 562 62.14 -6.14 17.71
C GLU A 562 63.36 -5.55 16.96
N ARG A 563 63.22 -4.34 16.39
CA ARG A 563 64.26 -3.71 15.57
C ARG A 563 65.12 -2.67 16.29
N TYR A 564 64.56 -1.88 17.20
CA TYR A 564 65.25 -0.72 17.79
C TYR A 564 65.62 -0.85 19.28
N GLY A 565 65.38 -2.00 19.91
CA GLY A 565 65.61 -2.23 21.35
C GLY A 565 66.92 -1.66 21.91
N GLY A 566 68.03 -1.71 21.17
CA GLY A 566 69.32 -1.17 21.62
C GLY A 566 69.65 0.30 21.29
N SER A 567 69.02 0.95 20.30
CA SER A 567 69.64 2.12 19.64
C SER A 567 68.89 3.46 19.71
N LYS A 568 67.56 3.48 19.90
CA LYS A 568 66.77 4.73 19.94
C LYS A 568 65.71 4.75 21.06
N LEU A 569 66.11 4.33 22.26
CA LEU A 569 65.23 4.21 23.45
C LEU A 569 64.41 5.48 23.77
N GLU A 570 64.97 6.67 23.54
CA GLU A 570 64.23 7.93 23.78
C GLU A 570 63.08 8.12 22.79
N ARG A 571 63.28 7.83 21.50
CA ARG A 571 62.19 7.85 20.51
C ARG A 571 61.12 6.79 20.84
N THR A 572 61.50 5.63 21.36
CA THR A 572 60.52 4.62 21.81
C THR A 572 59.71 5.12 23.01
N ARG A 573 60.35 5.79 23.98
CA ARG A 573 59.69 6.41 25.14
C ARG A 573 58.71 7.48 24.70
N ASP A 574 59.13 8.43 23.86
CA ASP A 574 58.27 9.49 23.33
C ASP A 574 57.03 8.91 22.62
N LEU A 575 57.21 7.79 21.91
CA LEU A 575 56.13 7.07 21.25
C LEU A 575 55.16 6.43 22.27
N PHE A 576 55.68 5.69 23.26
CA PHE A 576 54.86 5.15 24.36
C PHE A 576 54.12 6.26 25.13
N GLU A 577 54.74 7.41 25.38
CA GLU A 577 54.08 8.55 26.03
C GLU A 577 52.94 9.13 25.17
N GLN A 578 53.13 9.24 23.85
CA GLN A 578 52.06 9.63 22.90
C GLN A 578 50.92 8.62 22.83
N CYS A 579 51.19 7.31 22.98
CA CYS A 579 50.14 6.30 23.16
C CYS A 579 49.34 6.60 24.43
N LEU A 580 50.05 6.69 25.56
CA LEU A 580 49.49 6.71 26.90
C LEU A 580 48.71 7.99 27.22
N GLU A 581 49.09 9.13 26.66
CA GLU A 581 48.36 10.41 26.81
C GLU A 581 46.92 10.32 26.27
N LYS A 582 46.67 9.45 25.27
CA LYS A 582 45.36 9.32 24.61
C LYS A 582 44.59 8.06 25.00
N CYS A 583 45.18 7.15 25.79
CA CYS A 583 44.61 5.83 26.10
C CYS A 583 43.36 5.86 27.00
N PRO A 584 42.28 5.15 26.64
CA PRO A 584 41.23 4.76 27.58
C PRO A 584 41.71 3.66 28.55
N SER A 585 41.15 3.66 29.77
CA SER A 585 41.49 2.77 30.89
C SER A 585 41.43 1.27 30.61
N LYS A 586 40.65 0.84 29.60
CA LYS A 586 40.43 -0.57 29.21
C LYS A 586 41.59 -1.23 28.48
N TYR A 587 42.34 -0.45 27.71
CA TYR A 587 43.42 -0.96 26.85
C TYR A 587 44.82 -0.60 27.37
N ALA A 588 44.87 0.34 28.32
CA ALA A 588 46.08 0.80 28.98
C ALA A 588 46.94 -0.36 29.53
N LYS A 589 46.32 -1.39 30.13
CA LYS A 589 47.03 -2.52 30.76
C LYS A 589 48.06 -3.19 29.86
N GLN A 590 47.70 -3.53 28.62
CA GLN A 590 48.60 -4.25 27.72
C GLN A 590 49.76 -3.34 27.26
N LEU A 591 49.48 -2.06 26.97
CA LEU A 591 50.50 -1.07 26.58
C LEU A 591 51.48 -0.78 27.73
N TYR A 592 50.99 -0.64 28.97
CA TYR A 592 51.85 -0.47 30.15
C TYR A 592 52.71 -1.71 30.42
N LEU A 593 52.20 -2.92 30.21
CA LEU A 593 52.99 -4.15 30.36
C LEU A 593 54.09 -4.26 29.29
N LEU A 594 53.82 -3.84 28.05
CA LEU A 594 54.83 -3.78 26.98
C LEU A 594 55.90 -2.70 27.28
N TYR A 595 55.47 -1.51 27.71
CA TYR A 595 56.38 -0.42 28.06
C TYR A 595 57.28 -0.78 29.25
N ALA A 596 56.72 -1.45 30.27
CA ALA A 596 57.48 -1.88 31.43
C ALA A 596 58.48 -2.99 31.08
N LYS A 597 58.13 -3.97 30.22
CA LYS A 597 59.09 -4.97 29.71
C LYS A 597 60.27 -4.32 29.00
N LEU A 598 60.03 -3.32 28.15
CA LEU A 598 61.09 -2.59 27.46
C LEU A 598 62.07 -1.93 28.45
N GLU A 599 61.55 -1.33 29.52
CA GLU A 599 62.37 -0.70 30.57
C GLU A 599 62.96 -1.71 31.58
N GLU A 600 62.47 -2.94 31.64
CA GLU A 600 63.13 -4.08 32.31
C GLU A 600 64.34 -4.57 31.49
N GLU A 601 64.21 -4.68 30.16
CA GLU A 601 65.24 -5.22 29.26
C GLU A 601 66.34 -4.20 28.87
N HIS A 602 66.00 -2.92 28.79
CA HIS A 602 66.90 -1.85 28.30
C HIS A 602 66.95 -0.60 29.19
N GLY A 603 66.22 -0.58 30.30
CA GLY A 603 66.00 0.62 31.12
C GLY A 603 66.72 0.66 32.46
N LEU A 604 66.41 1.71 33.22
CA LEU A 604 66.79 1.83 34.63
C LEU A 604 65.63 1.29 35.48
N ALA A 605 65.88 0.34 36.39
CA ALA A 605 64.84 -0.26 37.24
C ALA A 605 63.93 0.76 37.97
N ARG A 606 64.47 1.93 38.35
CA ARG A 606 63.70 3.03 38.95
C ARG A 606 62.66 3.66 38.00
N ARG A 607 62.88 3.61 36.68
CA ARG A 607 61.91 4.06 35.67
C ARG A 607 60.84 3.01 35.45
N ALA A 608 61.21 1.73 35.35
CA ALA A 608 60.25 0.62 35.29
C ALA A 608 59.26 0.66 36.46
N ILE A 609 59.74 0.88 37.70
CA ILE A 609 58.89 1.05 38.89
C ILE A 609 57.91 2.23 38.73
N LYS A 610 58.38 3.41 38.32
CA LYS A 610 57.49 4.57 38.06
C LYS A 610 56.45 4.32 36.96
N ILE A 611 56.81 3.53 35.95
CA ILE A 611 55.89 3.15 34.87
C ILE A 611 54.83 2.19 35.41
N TYR A 612 55.20 1.22 36.26
CA TYR A 612 54.23 0.38 36.95
C TYR A 612 53.34 1.17 37.92
N GLU A 613 53.88 2.12 38.70
CA GLU A 613 53.10 3.04 39.54
C GLU A 613 52.02 3.76 38.71
N ARG A 614 52.42 4.41 37.62
CA ARG A 614 51.53 5.10 36.67
C ARG A 614 50.52 4.14 36.01
N ALA A 615 50.93 2.90 35.75
CA ALA A 615 50.03 1.86 35.25
C ALA A 615 48.94 1.47 36.27
N THR A 616 49.25 1.46 37.57
CA THR A 616 48.24 1.18 38.61
C THR A 616 47.17 2.27 38.73
N GLU A 617 47.50 3.50 38.34
CA GLU A 617 46.58 4.65 38.37
C GLU A 617 45.64 4.70 37.15
N ALA A 618 46.15 4.34 35.97
CA ALA A 618 45.44 4.47 34.69
C ALA A 618 44.46 3.32 34.36
N VAL A 619 44.54 2.19 35.06
CA VAL A 619 43.81 0.94 34.73
C VAL A 619 42.43 0.86 35.41
N GLU A 620 41.47 0.12 34.82
CA GLU A 620 40.12 -0.05 35.38
C GLU A 620 40.09 -0.83 36.71
N PRO A 621 39.12 -0.55 37.62
CA PRO A 621 39.09 -1.10 38.98
C PRO A 621 39.17 -2.63 39.09
N GLU A 622 38.60 -3.36 38.14
CA GLU A 622 38.64 -4.83 38.11
C GLU A 622 40.02 -5.36 37.73
N GLU A 623 40.71 -4.68 36.82
CA GLU A 623 42.04 -5.06 36.33
C GLU A 623 43.19 -4.56 37.22
N ARG A 624 42.95 -3.51 38.04
CA ARG A 624 43.92 -3.00 39.03
C ARG A 624 44.46 -4.11 39.91
N PHE A 625 43.62 -5.05 40.37
CA PHE A 625 44.07 -6.16 41.21
C PHE A 625 45.10 -7.06 40.53
N ALA A 626 44.97 -7.31 39.22
CA ALA A 626 45.97 -8.05 38.46
C ALA A 626 47.27 -7.24 38.30
N MET A 627 47.17 -5.94 38.02
CA MET A 627 48.33 -5.05 37.88
C MET A 627 49.11 -4.88 39.18
N PHE A 628 48.44 -4.72 40.33
CA PHE A 628 49.11 -4.67 41.63
C PHE A 628 49.85 -5.99 41.94
N ASN A 629 49.30 -7.15 41.59
CA ASN A 629 50.02 -8.42 41.77
C ASN A 629 51.29 -8.49 40.92
N ILE A 630 51.24 -8.07 39.66
CA ILE A 630 52.41 -8.02 38.77
C ILE A 630 53.44 -7.01 39.29
N TYR A 631 53.00 -5.81 39.67
CA TYR A 631 53.84 -4.76 40.24
C TYR A 631 54.56 -5.20 41.53
N ILE A 632 53.86 -5.86 42.45
CA ILE A 632 54.42 -6.39 43.69
C ILE A 632 55.45 -7.49 43.41
N GLN A 633 55.17 -8.39 42.47
CA GLN A 633 56.15 -9.41 42.03
C GLN A 633 57.40 -8.75 41.45
N ARG A 634 57.24 -7.76 40.56
CA ARG A 634 58.39 -7.08 39.93
C ARG A 634 59.19 -6.20 40.86
N ILE A 635 58.58 -5.56 41.85
CA ILE A 635 59.36 -4.87 42.90
C ILE A 635 60.15 -5.86 43.75
N ALA A 636 59.57 -7.02 44.09
CA ALA A 636 60.28 -8.05 44.83
C ALA A 636 61.52 -8.53 44.04
N ASP A 637 61.39 -8.71 42.72
CA ASP A 637 62.49 -9.08 41.82
C ASP A 637 63.56 -7.97 41.71
N LEU A 638 63.17 -6.70 41.54
CA LEU A 638 64.08 -5.60 41.16
C LEU A 638 64.72 -4.83 42.32
N HIS A 639 64.01 -4.65 43.44
CA HIS A 639 64.43 -3.80 44.57
C HIS A 639 64.31 -4.50 45.93
N GLY A 640 63.83 -5.75 45.96
CA GLY A 640 63.72 -6.55 47.16
C GLY A 640 62.56 -6.16 48.07
N VAL A 641 62.40 -6.94 49.14
CA VAL A 641 61.18 -6.96 49.98
C VAL A 641 60.95 -5.66 50.78
N THR A 642 61.95 -4.81 50.91
CA THR A 642 61.78 -3.50 51.57
C THR A 642 60.90 -2.55 50.77
N HIS A 643 61.03 -2.55 49.44
CA HIS A 643 60.25 -1.69 48.56
C HIS A 643 58.84 -2.24 48.27
N THR A 644 58.60 -3.54 48.45
CA THR A 644 57.24 -4.12 48.28
C THR A 644 56.24 -3.52 49.27
N ARG A 645 56.72 -3.02 50.44
CA ARG A 645 55.88 -2.39 51.47
C ARG A 645 55.07 -1.20 50.95
N ALA A 646 55.74 -0.24 50.32
CA ALA A 646 55.09 0.93 49.73
C ALA A 646 54.10 0.54 48.62
N ALA A 647 54.39 -0.52 47.86
CA ALA A 647 53.47 -1.05 46.84
C ALA A 647 52.22 -1.69 47.44
N TYR A 648 52.32 -2.37 48.59
CA TYR A 648 51.15 -2.87 49.33
C TYR A 648 50.34 -1.75 49.96
N GLU A 649 50.97 -0.74 50.55
CA GLU A 649 50.29 0.44 51.11
C GLU A 649 49.49 1.18 50.01
N GLN A 650 50.10 1.48 48.87
CA GLN A 650 49.43 2.06 47.70
C GLN A 650 48.31 1.16 47.14
N ALA A 651 48.48 -0.16 47.15
CA ALA A 651 47.44 -1.09 46.72
C ALA A 651 46.21 -1.04 47.65
N ILE A 652 46.42 -0.94 48.95
CA ILE A 652 45.36 -0.92 49.97
C ILE A 652 44.53 0.36 49.88
N GLU A 653 45.14 1.51 49.60
CA GLU A 653 44.42 2.79 49.44
C GLU A 653 43.58 2.88 48.15
N ARG A 654 43.98 2.17 47.08
CA ARG A 654 43.46 2.37 45.71
C ARG A 654 42.53 1.26 45.20
N LEU A 655 42.46 0.12 45.89
CA LEU A 655 41.65 -1.04 45.49
C LEU A 655 40.25 -1.01 46.12
N PRO A 656 39.22 -1.54 45.43
CA PRO A 656 37.92 -1.82 46.04
C PRO A 656 38.06 -2.77 47.24
N GLU A 657 37.25 -2.60 48.27
CA GLU A 657 37.36 -3.26 49.59
C GLU A 657 37.57 -4.79 49.52
N LYS A 658 36.87 -5.48 48.60
CA LYS A 658 37.01 -6.92 48.36
C LYS A 658 38.41 -7.34 47.90
N HIS A 659 39.05 -6.51 47.06
CA HIS A 659 40.40 -6.74 46.54
C HIS A 659 41.48 -6.22 47.49
N ALA A 660 41.23 -5.10 48.17
CA ALA A 660 42.09 -4.59 49.23
C ALA A 660 42.27 -5.63 50.36
N ARG A 661 41.20 -6.33 50.74
CA ARG A 661 41.23 -7.43 51.73
C ARG A 661 42.19 -8.56 51.34
N GLN A 662 42.18 -8.99 50.08
CA GLN A 662 43.08 -10.05 49.59
C GLN A 662 44.54 -9.58 49.57
N MET A 663 44.80 -8.30 49.28
CA MET A 663 46.14 -7.72 49.37
C MET A 663 46.62 -7.56 50.81
N CYS A 664 45.76 -7.15 51.75
CA CYS A 664 46.11 -7.05 53.17
C CYS A 664 46.57 -8.41 53.74
N ILE A 665 45.88 -9.50 53.39
CA ILE A 665 46.25 -10.85 53.83
C ILE A 665 47.64 -11.24 53.29
N ARG A 666 47.90 -10.98 51.99
CA ARG A 666 49.21 -11.23 51.37
C ARG A 666 50.33 -10.37 51.97
N PHE A 667 50.02 -9.12 52.32
CA PHE A 667 50.96 -8.21 52.97
C PHE A 667 51.31 -8.68 54.38
N ALA A 668 50.31 -9.07 55.19
CA ALA A 668 50.53 -9.62 56.52
C ALA A 668 51.32 -10.94 56.49
N ASP A 669 51.09 -11.79 55.49
CA ASP A 669 51.89 -13.01 55.27
C ASP A 669 53.35 -12.71 54.88
N LEU A 670 53.61 -11.60 54.17
CA LEU A 670 54.95 -11.17 53.81
C LEU A 670 55.70 -10.58 55.02
N GLU A 671 55.07 -9.68 55.79
CA GLU A 671 55.66 -9.14 57.03
C GLU A 671 55.91 -10.24 58.07
N ARG A 672 55.02 -11.25 58.15
CA ARG A 672 55.24 -12.46 58.97
C ARG A 672 56.48 -13.24 58.54
N LYS A 673 56.78 -13.32 57.23
CA LYS A 673 58.02 -13.95 56.70
C LYS A 673 59.26 -13.09 56.94
N LEU A 674 59.12 -11.77 57.05
CA LEU A 674 60.19 -10.84 57.40
C LEU A 674 60.46 -10.73 58.92
N GLY A 675 59.54 -11.23 59.76
CA GLY A 675 59.66 -11.24 61.22
C GLY A 675 58.95 -10.09 61.95
N GLU A 676 58.30 -9.18 61.22
CA GLU A 676 57.65 -7.97 61.76
C GLU A 676 56.20 -8.26 62.22
N VAL A 677 56.08 -9.04 63.31
CA VAL A 677 54.79 -9.55 63.81
C VAL A 677 53.81 -8.44 64.19
N ASP A 678 54.28 -7.33 64.75
CA ASP A 678 53.41 -6.23 65.17
C ASP A 678 52.84 -5.43 63.99
N ARG A 679 53.56 -5.35 62.88
CA ARG A 679 53.03 -4.81 61.62
C ARG A 679 52.02 -5.76 61.00
N ALA A 680 52.28 -7.06 60.98
CA ALA A 680 51.32 -8.06 60.53
C ALA A 680 50.00 -7.98 61.35
N ARG A 681 50.07 -7.77 62.68
CA ARG A 681 48.89 -7.51 63.53
C ARG A 681 48.13 -6.24 63.13
N ALA A 682 48.83 -5.13 62.88
CA ALA A 682 48.20 -3.89 62.44
C ALA A 682 47.47 -4.05 61.08
N VAL A 683 48.09 -4.77 60.14
CA VAL A 683 47.49 -5.08 58.83
C VAL A 683 46.27 -6.01 58.97
N TYR A 684 46.31 -7.01 59.84
CA TYR A 684 45.13 -7.84 60.13
C TYR A 684 44.00 -7.06 60.80
N ALA A 685 44.31 -6.11 61.71
CA ALA A 685 43.31 -5.24 62.32
C ALA A 685 42.64 -4.33 61.27
N TYR A 686 43.41 -3.77 60.34
CA TYR A 686 42.89 -3.00 59.21
C TYR A 686 42.03 -3.85 58.27
N ALA A 687 42.48 -5.06 57.93
CA ALA A 687 41.70 -6.02 57.13
C ALA A 687 40.37 -6.42 57.79
N ALA A 688 40.31 -6.46 59.12
CA ALA A 688 39.09 -6.72 59.88
C ALA A 688 38.12 -5.51 59.87
N GLN A 689 38.63 -4.29 59.98
CA GLN A 689 37.83 -3.06 59.84
C GLN A 689 37.18 -2.96 58.44
N MET A 690 37.91 -3.36 57.39
CA MET A 690 37.43 -3.52 56.02
C MET A 690 36.52 -4.74 55.79
N SER A 691 35.97 -5.33 56.86
CA SER A 691 35.01 -6.44 56.80
C SER A 691 33.75 -6.25 57.63
N THR A 692 33.70 -5.18 58.45
CA THR A 692 32.55 -4.82 59.29
C THR A 692 31.66 -3.73 58.68
N ASN A 693 32.13 -3.09 57.60
CA ASN A 693 31.33 -2.32 56.65
C ASN A 693 31.12 -3.17 55.38
#